data_AF-A0A6B2XAZ0-F1
#
_entry.id   AF-A0A6B2XAZ0-F1
#
_cell.length_a   1.000
_cell.length_b   1.000
_cell.length_c   1.000
_cell.angle_alpha   90.00
_cell.angle_beta   90.00
_cell.angle_gamma   90.00
#
_symmetry.space_group_name_H-M   'P 1'
#
loop_
_entity.id
_entity.type
_entity.pdbx_description
1 polymer ?
#
loop_
_entity_poly.entity_id
_entity_poly.type
_entity_poly.pdbx_seq_one_letter_code
_entity_poly.pdbx_strand_id
1 'polypeptide(L)'
;MQQGTAPCAEDNGRDSKPIAVAAYMRVSTAEQRGKYGIPAQADAIEAFLGKRPTWRLVGSWVDPGESGSTDSRPGLDELLVEISAGRADTVVVHSLDRLGRTEAAIWRCIWQIQDAGAEIDCCNQVLGEPGLDKWLTIDRLAQTVEADYQRIVARTQAGRQLKAVDGGWPGGPAPYGYRIRGKGAFGSILEVDPAEAAVVRLLADLVIEGDRTVTGIAEELNRRGILTRSGKRWTATNLHRRLKSAAFLGEAVFRRSDQQWGGHCTRLDGSGRPLHGDSVAIPLPPILPADQTRAVRQALAEFARPRRIPVGEYPLTGRIHGPCGRPYVGCFRSGDGVRTYRCSGWQAAVSCGCVFLRAEHVEELVTRHVNALLASMPPHNRPMLSVSSEAQTRLIQHAERLGSLKRLVAQCAEELDGFRRQDPHSRVVAAALRQLEADKRALERVLVHAQDWLAELEARVGRDARLTAVLGAAAPDSQVLPPSEQRRLIEQLNVRVDITDPEFRYREGTKCLTIQWHEHTGAPVPPEPTDRLWARIDELLRSRYRPHHFRSPLDLRAALTGMLHRLRTGILWRDLPERFGDFRKVRLRQRTWLADGVWEEIVEILGEEGEGTPVLSHGTAPELSIRSGPVTDAQPAVSFGARVVNPVRIS
;
A
#
# COMPACT_ATOMS: atom_id res chain seq x y z
N MET A 1 78.54 -31.82 -9.59
CA MET A 1 79.44 -30.65 -9.68
C MET A 1 78.60 -29.39 -9.63
N GLN A 2 79.06 -28.44 -8.80
CA GLN A 2 78.54 -27.13 -8.43
C GLN A 2 77.50 -26.47 -9.35
N GLN A 3 76.37 -26.03 -8.78
CA GLN A 3 75.60 -24.88 -9.26
C GLN A 3 75.86 -23.71 -8.33
N GLY A 4 76.35 -22.62 -8.92
CA GLY A 4 76.69 -21.37 -8.25
C GLY A 4 75.46 -20.50 -7.99
N THR A 5 75.53 -19.81 -6.86
CA THR A 5 74.72 -18.68 -6.40
C THR A 5 74.90 -17.42 -7.25
N ALA A 6 73.80 -16.75 -7.61
CA ALA A 6 73.64 -15.30 -7.80
C ALA A 6 72.12 -14.96 -7.87
N PRO A 7 71.66 -13.72 -7.66
CA PRO A 7 71.31 -13.15 -6.36
C PRO A 7 69.82 -12.72 -6.27
N CYS A 8 69.42 -12.34 -5.04
CA CYS A 8 68.15 -11.72 -4.70
C CYS A 8 67.74 -10.63 -5.71
N ALA A 9 66.60 -10.84 -6.38
CA ALA A 9 65.90 -9.79 -7.09
C ALA A 9 65.27 -8.84 -6.07
N GLU A 10 65.52 -7.57 -6.30
CA GLU A 10 65.19 -6.44 -5.45
C GLU A 10 63.68 -6.27 -5.25
N ASP A 11 63.35 -5.92 -4.01
CA ASP A 11 62.06 -5.44 -3.53
C ASP A 11 61.68 -4.14 -4.26
N ASN A 12 60.98 -4.28 -5.39
CA ASN A 12 60.29 -3.16 -6.04
C ASN A 12 59.00 -2.87 -5.28
N GLY A 13 59.15 -2.07 -4.22
CA GLY A 13 58.06 -1.39 -3.53
C GLY A 13 57.23 -0.56 -4.50
N ARG A 14 56.15 -1.15 -5.02
CA ARG A 14 54.98 -0.38 -5.44
C ARG A 14 54.23 -0.02 -4.17
N ASP A 15 54.17 1.28 -3.86
CA ASP A 15 53.20 1.87 -2.94
C ASP A 15 51.80 1.35 -3.28
N SER A 16 51.37 0.29 -2.60
CA SER A 16 50.02 -0.23 -2.74
C SER A 16 49.08 0.76 -2.07
N LYS A 17 48.24 1.42 -2.87
CA LYS A 17 47.21 2.35 -2.38
C LYS A 17 46.43 1.65 -1.26
N PRO A 18 46.28 2.26 -0.07
CA PRO A 18 45.51 1.65 1.00
C PRO A 18 44.06 1.45 0.55
N ILE A 19 43.54 0.24 0.77
CA ILE A 19 42.17 -0.14 0.40
C ILE A 19 41.24 0.38 1.49
N ALA A 20 40.29 1.24 1.12
CA ALA A 20 39.30 1.78 2.04
C ALA A 20 38.19 0.75 2.29
N VAL A 21 37.98 0.38 3.55
CA VAL A 21 37.09 -0.71 3.94
C VAL A 21 35.93 -0.21 4.79
N ALA A 22 34.72 -0.57 4.39
CA ALA A 22 33.50 -0.35 5.15
C ALA A 22 33.05 -1.63 5.86
N ALA A 23 32.74 -1.55 7.16
CA ALA A 23 32.17 -2.67 7.90
C ALA A 23 30.64 -2.63 7.87
N TYR A 24 29.98 -3.70 7.44
CA TYR A 24 28.51 -3.81 7.50
C TYR A 24 28.09 -4.92 8.47
N MET A 25 27.21 -4.56 9.41
CA MET A 25 26.76 -5.47 10.47
C MET A 25 25.24 -5.46 10.60
N ARG A 26 24.69 -6.62 10.96
CA ARG A 26 23.24 -6.81 11.10
C ARG A 26 22.91 -7.80 12.22
N VAL A 27 21.89 -7.49 12.99
CA VAL A 27 21.33 -8.39 14.02
C VAL A 27 19.82 -8.49 13.90
N SER A 28 19.29 -9.68 14.17
CA SER A 28 17.85 -9.84 14.40
C SER A 28 17.48 -9.56 15.87
N THR A 29 16.20 -9.27 16.13
CA THR A 29 15.65 -9.01 17.49
C THR A 29 15.88 -10.16 18.49
N ALA A 30 16.12 -11.38 18.01
CA ALA A 30 16.48 -12.53 18.83
C ALA A 30 17.99 -12.58 19.16
N GLU A 31 18.84 -12.10 18.25
CA GLU A 31 20.31 -12.07 18.41
C GLU A 31 20.77 -10.91 19.29
N GLN A 32 19.97 -9.85 19.44
CA GLN A 32 20.26 -8.70 20.32
C GLN A 32 20.49 -9.06 21.80
N ARG A 33 19.99 -10.21 22.27
CA ARG A 33 20.09 -10.64 23.68
C ARG A 33 21.19 -11.68 23.96
N GLY A 34 21.99 -12.09 22.96
CA GLY A 34 22.97 -13.18 23.07
C GLY A 34 24.43 -12.78 22.83
N LYS A 35 25.35 -13.75 22.99
CA LYS A 35 26.82 -13.63 22.75
C LYS A 35 27.22 -13.37 21.28
N TYR A 36 26.26 -13.30 20.36
CA TYR A 36 26.46 -13.18 18.91
C TYR A 36 25.98 -11.83 18.35
N GLY A 37 25.93 -10.80 19.21
CA GLY A 37 25.49 -9.46 18.86
C GLY A 37 26.51 -8.68 18.00
N ILE A 38 26.19 -7.41 17.74
CA ILE A 38 27.06 -6.48 16.99
C ILE A 38 28.52 -6.44 17.49
N PRO A 39 28.80 -6.45 18.82
CA PRO A 39 30.18 -6.44 19.30
C PRO A 39 31.03 -7.62 18.81
N ALA A 40 30.47 -8.85 18.81
CA ALA A 40 31.20 -10.02 18.32
C ALA A 40 31.48 -9.96 16.81
N GLN A 41 30.60 -9.32 16.05
CA GLN A 41 30.83 -9.07 14.61
C GLN A 41 31.93 -8.02 14.43
N ALA A 42 31.92 -6.95 15.21
CA ALA A 42 32.95 -5.93 15.19
C ALA A 42 34.34 -6.52 15.51
N ASP A 43 34.45 -7.30 16.59
CA ASP A 43 35.70 -7.98 16.99
C ASP A 43 36.24 -8.89 15.87
N ALA A 44 35.35 -9.64 15.21
CA ALA A 44 35.71 -10.53 14.11
C ALA A 44 36.19 -9.75 12.87
N ILE A 45 35.55 -8.62 12.56
CA ILE A 45 35.95 -7.73 11.46
C ILE A 45 37.30 -7.09 11.78
N GLU A 46 37.50 -6.57 12.99
CA GLU A 46 38.78 -6.00 13.42
C GLU A 46 39.92 -7.03 13.34
N ALA A 47 39.68 -8.26 13.82
CA ALA A 47 40.66 -9.35 13.72
C ALA A 47 40.96 -9.75 12.25
N PHE A 48 39.97 -9.63 11.36
CA PHE A 48 40.14 -9.90 9.93
C PHE A 48 40.94 -8.79 9.22
N LEU A 49 40.71 -7.53 9.60
CA LEU A 49 41.47 -6.37 9.09
C LEU A 49 42.89 -6.33 9.63
N GLY A 50 43.11 -6.73 10.89
CA GLY A 50 44.45 -6.81 11.48
C GLY A 50 45.40 -7.78 10.75
N LYS A 51 44.85 -8.73 9.98
CA LYS A 51 45.62 -9.64 9.12
C LYS A 51 45.99 -9.03 7.75
N ARG A 52 45.49 -7.82 7.43
CA ARG A 52 45.65 -7.15 6.13
C ARG A 52 46.17 -5.71 6.34
N PRO A 53 47.48 -5.50 6.37
CA PRO A 53 48.07 -4.19 6.71
C PRO A 53 47.73 -3.06 5.73
N THR A 54 47.35 -3.39 4.49
CA THR A 54 46.95 -2.44 3.45
C THR A 54 45.48 -2.01 3.55
N TRP A 55 44.69 -2.63 4.42
CA TRP A 55 43.25 -2.36 4.55
C TRP A 55 42.99 -1.37 5.68
N ARG A 56 42.19 -0.33 5.42
CA ARG A 56 41.88 0.73 6.38
C ARG A 56 40.38 0.85 6.58
N LEU A 57 39.91 0.64 7.80
CA LEU A 57 38.50 0.82 8.15
C LEU A 57 38.12 2.30 8.06
N VAL A 58 37.17 2.65 7.20
CA VAL A 58 36.66 4.03 7.03
C VAL A 58 35.39 4.30 7.83
N GLY A 59 34.63 3.26 8.16
CA GLY A 59 33.38 3.39 8.92
C GLY A 59 32.70 2.05 9.16
N SER A 60 31.68 2.07 10.01
CA SER A 60 30.84 0.91 10.35
C SER A 60 29.36 1.27 10.27
N TRP A 61 28.58 0.47 9.55
CA TRP A 61 27.15 0.65 9.38
C TRP A 61 26.39 -0.54 9.97
N VAL A 62 25.28 -0.25 10.64
CA VAL A 62 24.54 -1.23 11.43
C VAL A 62 23.05 -1.14 11.13
N ASP A 63 22.44 -2.28 10.78
CA ASP A 63 20.99 -2.41 10.71
C ASP A 63 20.44 -3.18 11.94
N PRO A 64 19.74 -2.51 12.87
CA PRO A 64 19.00 -3.18 13.94
C PRO A 64 17.74 -3.81 13.34
N GLY A 65 17.68 -5.14 13.26
CA GLY A 65 16.53 -5.87 12.73
C GLY A 65 15.30 -5.77 13.65
N GLU A 66 14.58 -4.66 13.58
CA GLU A 66 13.41 -4.37 14.41
C GLU A 66 12.07 -4.81 13.79
N SER A 67 11.94 -4.87 12.47
CA SER A 67 10.65 -5.08 11.83
C SER A 67 10.68 -6.30 10.92
N GLY A 68 9.67 -7.16 11.03
CA GLY A 68 9.43 -8.28 10.10
C GLY A 68 9.09 -7.84 8.67
N SER A 69 9.45 -6.63 8.26
CA SER A 69 9.44 -6.15 6.88
C SER A 69 10.89 -6.13 6.36
N THR A 70 11.15 -6.95 5.36
CA THR A 70 12.47 -7.24 4.80
C THR A 70 13.14 -6.04 4.11
N ASP A 71 12.42 -4.92 3.93
CA ASP A 71 12.76 -3.89 2.93
C ASP A 71 13.41 -2.61 3.48
N SER A 72 13.32 -2.32 4.78
CA SER A 72 13.96 -1.11 5.34
C SER A 72 15.35 -1.46 5.87
N ARG A 73 16.39 -0.93 5.21
CA ARG A 73 17.81 -1.13 5.55
C ARG A 73 18.57 0.21 5.53
N PRO A 74 18.26 1.13 6.46
CA PRO A 74 18.85 2.47 6.46
C PRO A 74 20.38 2.43 6.55
N GLY A 75 20.96 1.49 7.30
CA GLY A 75 22.42 1.36 7.41
C GLY A 75 23.08 0.93 6.09
N LEU A 76 22.43 0.03 5.34
CA LEU A 76 22.89 -0.33 3.99
C LEU A 76 22.72 0.84 3.01
N ASP A 77 21.60 1.56 3.07
CA ASP A 77 21.35 2.71 2.20
C ASP A 77 22.39 3.82 2.40
N GLU A 78 22.71 4.15 3.66
CA GLU A 78 23.79 5.08 4.01
C GLU A 78 25.15 4.59 3.51
N LEU A 79 25.48 3.31 3.69
CA LEU A 79 26.72 2.72 3.18
C LEU A 79 26.84 2.85 1.65
N LEU A 80 25.76 2.63 0.90
CA LEU A 80 25.77 2.75 -0.56
C LEU A 80 26.07 4.18 -1.04
N VAL A 81 25.61 5.20 -0.30
CA VAL A 81 25.94 6.61 -0.58
C VAL A 81 27.44 6.88 -0.39
N GLU A 82 28.02 6.30 0.65
CA GLU A 82 29.44 6.46 0.98
C GLU A 82 30.35 5.77 -0.05
N ILE A 83 29.95 4.59 -0.52
CA ILE A 83 30.62 3.86 -1.60
C ILE A 83 30.58 4.68 -2.89
N SER A 84 29.40 5.18 -3.28
CA SER A 84 29.26 5.99 -4.50
C SER A 84 30.05 7.29 -4.46
N ALA A 85 30.31 7.84 -3.28
CA ALA A 85 31.19 8.99 -3.11
C ALA A 85 32.69 8.64 -3.16
N GLY A 86 33.04 7.37 -3.42
CA GLY A 86 34.42 6.88 -3.50
C GLY A 86 35.12 6.78 -2.15
N ARG A 87 34.37 6.75 -1.03
CA ARG A 87 34.95 6.70 0.32
C ARG A 87 35.25 5.28 0.81
N ALA A 88 34.71 4.26 0.16
CA ALA A 88 34.97 2.86 0.46
C ALA A 88 35.14 2.04 -0.84
N ASP A 89 36.23 1.29 -0.92
CA ASP A 89 36.55 0.40 -2.05
C ASP A 89 36.06 -1.04 -1.79
N THR A 90 35.88 -1.43 -0.53
CA THR A 90 35.48 -2.80 -0.15
C THR A 90 34.56 -2.81 1.07
N VAL A 91 33.51 -3.62 1.03
CA VAL A 91 32.60 -3.88 2.15
C VAL A 91 32.94 -5.22 2.77
N VAL A 92 33.17 -5.23 4.09
CA VAL A 92 33.42 -6.45 4.87
C VAL A 92 32.22 -6.76 5.74
N VAL A 93 31.78 -8.02 5.67
CA VAL A 93 30.78 -8.59 6.57
C VAL A 93 31.37 -9.76 7.36
N HIS A 94 30.84 -10.00 8.56
CA HIS A 94 31.23 -11.19 9.34
C HIS A 94 30.95 -12.49 8.56
N SER A 95 29.77 -12.59 7.95
CA SER A 95 29.30 -13.73 7.17
C SER A 95 28.19 -13.31 6.19
N LEU A 96 27.98 -14.07 5.11
CA LEU A 96 26.97 -13.74 4.10
C LEU A 96 25.52 -13.75 4.65
N ASP A 97 25.26 -14.44 5.76
CA ASP A 97 23.95 -14.43 6.42
C ASP A 97 23.55 -13.05 6.98
N ARG A 98 24.50 -12.10 7.05
CA ARG A 98 24.25 -10.69 7.38
C ARG A 98 23.65 -9.92 6.21
N LEU A 99 23.85 -10.36 4.97
CA LEU A 99 23.27 -9.75 3.76
C LEU A 99 21.85 -10.24 3.50
N GLY A 100 21.55 -11.51 3.79
CA GLY A 100 20.24 -12.09 3.57
C GLY A 100 20.10 -13.52 4.10
N ARG A 101 18.85 -14.01 4.14
CA ARG A 101 18.51 -15.40 4.51
C ARG A 101 18.17 -16.28 3.29
N THR A 102 18.11 -15.69 2.11
CA THR A 102 17.86 -16.36 0.82
C THR A 102 18.95 -15.97 -0.17
N GLU A 103 19.19 -16.82 -1.16
CA GLU A 103 20.17 -16.62 -2.22
C GLU A 103 19.91 -15.30 -2.97
N ALA A 104 18.65 -15.05 -3.36
CA ALA A 104 18.24 -13.83 -4.04
C ALA A 104 18.49 -12.57 -3.20
N ALA A 105 18.24 -12.61 -1.88
CA ALA A 105 18.47 -11.46 -1.01
C ALA A 105 19.97 -11.17 -0.83
N ILE A 106 20.80 -12.21 -0.78
CA ILE A 106 22.25 -12.09 -0.69
C ILE A 106 22.80 -11.47 -1.98
N TRP A 107 22.46 -12.04 -3.14
CA TRP A 107 22.91 -11.52 -4.43
C TRP A 107 22.45 -10.10 -4.70
N ARG A 108 21.19 -9.77 -4.35
CA ARG A 108 20.68 -8.40 -4.44
C ARG A 108 21.58 -7.41 -3.70
N CYS A 109 21.97 -7.70 -2.45
CA CYS A 109 22.87 -6.83 -1.70
C CYS A 109 24.27 -6.74 -2.31
N ILE A 110 24.79 -7.85 -2.82
CA ILE A 110 26.10 -7.87 -3.49
C ILE A 110 26.08 -6.99 -4.74
N TRP A 111 25.03 -7.09 -5.57
CA TRP A 111 24.88 -6.25 -6.74
C TRP A 111 24.72 -4.78 -6.37
N GLN A 112 23.96 -4.45 -5.33
CA GLN A 112 23.88 -3.07 -4.83
C GLN A 112 25.25 -2.48 -4.49
N ILE A 113 26.09 -3.26 -3.80
CA ILE A 113 27.45 -2.84 -3.39
C ILE A 113 28.38 -2.72 -4.61
N GLN A 114 28.38 -3.72 -5.49
CA GLN A 114 29.26 -3.75 -6.67
C GLN A 114 28.87 -2.72 -7.73
N ASP A 115 27.58 -2.42 -7.90
CA ASP A 115 27.12 -1.36 -8.81
C ASP A 115 27.36 0.03 -8.21
N ALA A 116 27.41 0.17 -6.88
CA ALA A 116 27.84 1.42 -6.25
C ALA A 116 29.35 1.66 -6.40
N GLY A 117 30.14 0.61 -6.67
CA GLY A 117 31.57 0.71 -6.99
C GLY A 117 32.51 0.08 -5.96
N ALA A 118 32.00 -0.67 -4.97
CA ALA A 118 32.84 -1.39 -4.00
C ALA A 118 32.79 -2.90 -4.21
N GLU A 119 33.87 -3.58 -3.83
CA GLU A 119 33.90 -5.04 -3.73
C GLU A 119 33.34 -5.53 -2.38
N ILE A 120 33.05 -6.82 -2.28
CA ILE A 120 32.62 -7.45 -1.03
C ILE A 120 33.62 -8.52 -0.56
N ASP A 121 33.85 -8.61 0.75
CA ASP A 121 34.59 -9.72 1.39
C ASP A 121 33.93 -10.18 2.71
N CYS A 122 34.31 -11.37 3.18
CA CYS A 122 33.70 -12.07 4.29
C CYS A 122 34.76 -12.53 5.30
N CYS A 123 34.53 -12.30 6.60
CA CYS A 123 35.47 -12.71 7.64
C CYS A 123 35.63 -14.23 7.76
N ASN A 124 34.50 -14.95 7.64
CA ASN A 124 34.46 -16.39 7.88
C ASN A 124 35.00 -17.22 6.70
N GLN A 125 35.02 -16.66 5.49
CA GLN A 125 35.45 -17.35 4.29
C GLN A 125 36.03 -16.37 3.28
N VAL A 126 37.21 -16.71 2.74
CA VAL A 126 37.82 -15.98 1.64
C VAL A 126 36.95 -16.17 0.41
N LEU A 127 36.47 -15.06 -0.16
CA LEU A 127 35.59 -15.13 -1.33
C LEU A 127 36.34 -15.40 -2.64
N GLY A 128 37.66 -15.26 -2.68
CA GLY A 128 38.46 -15.47 -3.89
C GLY A 128 38.66 -14.18 -4.70
N GLU A 129 39.35 -14.31 -5.84
CA GLU A 129 39.67 -13.18 -6.73
C GLU A 129 38.43 -12.70 -7.50
N PRO A 130 38.31 -11.38 -7.79
CA PRO A 130 37.18 -10.86 -8.56
C PRO A 130 36.97 -11.60 -9.88
N GLY A 131 35.72 -11.97 -10.17
CA GLY A 131 35.32 -12.72 -11.36
C GLY A 131 34.76 -14.10 -11.04
N LEU A 132 35.10 -15.09 -11.89
CA LEU A 132 34.50 -16.42 -11.87
C LEU A 132 34.63 -17.13 -10.50
N ASP A 133 35.84 -17.20 -9.96
CA ASP A 133 36.12 -17.90 -8.70
C ASP A 133 35.28 -17.34 -7.54
N LYS A 134 35.19 -16.00 -7.47
CA LYS A 134 34.40 -15.32 -6.46
C LYS A 134 32.90 -15.54 -6.61
N TRP A 135 32.37 -15.55 -7.83
CA TRP A 135 30.95 -15.84 -8.05
C TRP A 135 30.57 -17.27 -7.69
N LEU A 136 31.39 -18.25 -8.05
CA LEU A 136 31.17 -19.65 -7.68
C LEU A 136 31.23 -19.85 -6.16
N THR A 137 32.17 -19.18 -5.49
CA THR A 137 32.30 -19.23 -4.04
C THR A 137 31.09 -18.61 -3.36
N ILE A 138 30.68 -17.41 -3.77
CA ILE A 138 29.49 -16.73 -3.24
C ILE A 138 28.23 -17.57 -3.44
N ASP A 139 28.00 -18.12 -4.63
CA ASP A 139 26.82 -18.98 -4.92
C ASP A 139 26.76 -20.19 -3.98
N ARG A 140 27.89 -20.88 -3.77
CA ARG A 140 27.97 -22.02 -2.85
C ARG A 140 27.66 -21.63 -1.40
N LEU A 141 28.20 -20.50 -0.96
CA LEU A 141 27.96 -20.00 0.41
C LEU A 141 26.52 -19.53 0.59
N ALA A 142 25.95 -18.84 -0.39
CA ALA A 142 24.57 -18.38 -0.38
C ALA A 142 23.58 -19.56 -0.30
N GLN A 143 23.82 -20.63 -1.07
CA GLN A 143 23.04 -21.88 -0.95
C GLN A 143 23.13 -22.50 0.44
N THR A 144 24.32 -22.48 1.06
CA THR A 144 24.53 -23.03 2.41
C THR A 144 23.74 -22.22 3.44
N VAL A 145 23.81 -20.88 3.35
CA VAL A 145 23.06 -19.97 4.22
C VAL A 145 21.55 -20.19 4.10
N GLU A 146 21.04 -20.30 2.86
CA GLU A 146 19.63 -20.57 2.64
C GLU A 146 19.23 -21.96 3.17
N ALA A 147 20.02 -23.01 2.92
CA ALA A 147 19.76 -24.34 3.43
C ALA A 147 19.75 -24.42 4.97
N ASP A 148 20.67 -23.72 5.64
CA ASP A 148 20.68 -23.56 7.10
C ASP A 148 19.41 -22.86 7.59
N TYR A 149 19.04 -21.76 6.94
CA TYR A 149 17.83 -21.02 7.27
C TYR A 149 16.57 -21.87 7.10
N GLN A 150 16.44 -22.59 5.98
CA GLN A 150 15.32 -23.50 5.73
C GLN A 150 15.27 -24.63 6.76
N ARG A 151 16.42 -25.17 7.20
CA ARG A 151 16.47 -26.16 8.30
C ARG A 151 15.97 -25.58 9.63
N ILE A 152 16.35 -24.34 9.97
CA ILE A 152 15.86 -23.65 11.18
C ILE A 152 14.35 -23.43 11.11
N VAL A 153 13.85 -22.97 9.96
CA VAL A 153 12.41 -22.77 9.72
C VAL A 153 11.68 -24.10 9.82
N ALA A 154 12.14 -25.14 9.12
CA ALA A 154 11.54 -26.47 9.14
C ALA A 154 11.49 -27.06 10.56
N ARG A 155 12.59 -27.00 11.32
CA ARG A 155 12.62 -27.49 12.71
C ARG A 155 11.64 -26.72 13.60
N THR A 156 11.57 -25.41 13.44
CA THR A 156 10.65 -24.56 14.21
C THR A 156 9.19 -24.89 13.86
N GLN A 157 8.88 -25.06 12.58
CA GLN A 157 7.53 -25.38 12.10
C GLN A 157 7.11 -26.80 12.48
N ALA A 158 8.03 -27.77 12.43
CA ALA A 158 7.80 -29.15 12.87
C ALA A 158 7.54 -29.22 14.38
N GLY A 159 8.34 -28.52 15.19
CA GLY A 159 8.11 -28.44 16.64
C GLY A 159 6.76 -27.83 17.00
N ARG A 160 6.33 -26.79 16.26
CA ARG A 160 4.99 -26.20 16.42
C ARG A 160 3.87 -27.16 16.00
N GLN A 161 4.06 -27.90 14.92
CA GLN A 161 3.08 -28.89 14.46
C GLN A 161 2.92 -30.02 15.48
N LEU A 162 4.03 -30.62 15.93
CA LEU A 162 4.01 -31.68 16.95
C LEU A 162 3.29 -31.21 18.22
N LYS A 163 3.60 -29.99 18.65
CA LYS A 163 2.95 -29.39 19.82
C LYS A 163 1.43 -29.23 19.63
N ALA A 164 0.98 -28.85 18.44
CA ALA A 164 -0.45 -28.73 18.15
C ALA A 164 -1.15 -30.10 18.10
N VAL A 165 -0.51 -31.11 17.49
CA VAL A 165 -1.02 -32.49 17.40
C VAL A 165 -1.18 -33.12 18.79
N ASP A 166 -0.26 -32.83 19.71
CA ASP A 166 -0.32 -33.24 21.12
C ASP A 166 -1.37 -32.45 21.95
N GLY A 167 -2.18 -31.60 21.31
CA GLY A 167 -3.19 -30.76 21.97
C GLY A 167 -2.62 -29.52 22.68
N GLY A 168 -1.32 -29.28 22.57
CA GLY A 168 -0.65 -28.11 23.12
C GLY A 168 -0.77 -26.86 22.26
N TRP A 169 -0.63 -25.69 22.89
CA TRP A 169 -0.63 -24.39 22.23
C TRP A 169 0.70 -24.14 21.48
N PRO A 170 0.70 -24.03 20.14
CA PRO A 170 1.90 -24.00 19.32
C PRO A 170 2.68 -22.68 19.40
N GLY A 171 2.10 -21.63 19.96
CA GLY A 171 2.77 -20.36 20.22
C GLY A 171 1.90 -19.13 19.98
N GLY A 172 2.43 -17.96 20.33
CA GLY A 172 1.71 -16.69 20.30
C GLY A 172 0.86 -16.45 21.56
N PRO A 173 0.19 -15.29 21.65
CA PRO A 173 -0.67 -14.96 22.78
C PRO A 173 -1.91 -15.87 22.82
N ALA A 174 -2.37 -16.25 24.02
CA ALA A 174 -3.62 -16.99 24.16
C ALA A 174 -4.81 -16.19 23.61
N PRO A 175 -5.82 -16.86 23.03
CA PRO A 175 -7.09 -16.22 22.71
C PRO A 175 -7.73 -15.55 23.94
N TYR A 176 -8.58 -14.55 23.72
CA TYR A 176 -9.30 -13.89 24.81
C TYR A 176 -10.31 -14.86 25.45
N GLY A 177 -10.41 -14.88 26.78
CA GLY A 177 -11.15 -15.89 27.54
C GLY A 177 -10.28 -17.06 28.04
N TYR A 178 -9.04 -17.17 27.56
CA TYR A 178 -8.13 -18.26 27.89
C TYR A 178 -6.74 -17.75 28.30
N ARG A 179 -6.05 -18.53 29.11
CA ARG A 179 -4.66 -18.33 29.53
C ARG A 179 -3.81 -19.57 29.20
N ILE A 180 -2.50 -19.38 29.02
CA ILE A 180 -1.56 -20.47 28.72
C ILE A 180 -1.02 -21.03 30.03
N ARG A 181 -1.27 -22.30 30.32
CA ARG A 181 -0.57 -23.05 31.38
C ARG A 181 0.68 -23.71 30.82
N GLY A 182 1.78 -23.68 31.58
CA GLY A 182 3.07 -24.25 31.12
C GLY A 182 3.72 -23.46 29.98
N LYS A 183 3.56 -22.13 29.97
CA LYS A 183 4.07 -21.25 28.89
C LYS A 183 5.56 -21.49 28.64
N GLY A 184 5.91 -21.82 27.40
CA GLY A 184 7.30 -22.07 26.98
C GLY A 184 7.74 -23.55 27.01
N ALA A 185 6.95 -24.44 27.63
CA ALA A 185 7.24 -25.88 27.65
C ALA A 185 6.53 -26.64 26.51
N PHE A 186 7.09 -27.78 26.13
CA PHE A 186 6.40 -28.82 25.34
C PHE A 186 5.29 -29.40 26.25
N GLY A 187 4.01 -29.30 25.83
CA GLY A 187 2.84 -29.57 26.70
C GLY A 187 2.10 -28.33 27.26
N SER A 188 2.41 -27.11 26.79
CA SER A 188 1.63 -25.93 27.19
C SER A 188 0.18 -26.05 26.70
N ILE A 189 -0.82 -25.93 27.57
CA ILE A 189 -2.25 -26.04 27.22
C ILE A 189 -2.99 -24.73 27.43
N LEU A 190 -4.15 -24.58 26.80
CA LEU A 190 -5.07 -23.47 27.05
C LEU A 190 -6.06 -23.84 28.16
N GLU A 191 -6.13 -23.00 29.18
CA GLU A 191 -7.10 -23.09 30.26
C GLU A 191 -8.00 -21.85 30.26
N VAL A 192 -9.23 -22.00 30.77
CA VAL A 192 -10.15 -20.87 30.92
C VAL A 192 -9.58 -19.86 31.89
N ASP A 193 -9.59 -18.58 31.50
CA ASP A 193 -9.35 -17.47 32.41
C ASP A 193 -10.70 -17.04 33.02
N PRO A 194 -10.93 -17.20 34.33
CA PRO A 194 -12.23 -16.91 34.93
C PRO A 194 -12.72 -15.46 34.71
N ALA A 195 -11.81 -14.49 34.76
CA ALA A 195 -12.15 -13.08 34.63
C ALA A 195 -12.56 -12.75 33.20
N GLU A 196 -11.79 -13.21 32.22
CA GLU A 196 -12.10 -12.97 30.81
C GLU A 196 -13.26 -13.84 30.32
N ALA A 197 -13.43 -15.04 30.86
CA ALA A 197 -14.58 -15.89 30.55
C ALA A 197 -15.90 -15.24 30.97
N ALA A 198 -15.92 -14.51 32.08
CA ALA A 198 -17.10 -13.72 32.47
C ALA A 198 -17.43 -12.65 31.43
N VAL A 199 -16.41 -11.98 30.87
CA VAL A 199 -16.57 -11.01 29.79
C VAL A 199 -17.05 -11.67 28.49
N VAL A 200 -16.55 -12.87 28.17
CA VAL A 200 -16.99 -13.65 27.00
C VAL A 200 -18.48 -14.03 27.11
N ARG A 201 -18.94 -14.45 28.28
CA ARG A 201 -20.36 -14.74 28.54
C ARG A 201 -21.23 -13.49 28.40
N LEU A 202 -20.83 -12.40 29.03
CA LEU A 202 -21.53 -11.11 28.88
C LEU A 202 -21.59 -10.66 27.41
N LEU A 203 -20.51 -10.83 26.66
CA LEU A 203 -20.47 -10.52 25.23
C LEU A 203 -21.40 -11.41 24.42
N ALA A 204 -21.51 -12.69 24.76
CA ALA A 204 -22.45 -13.59 24.12
C ALA A 204 -23.90 -13.12 24.33
N ASP A 205 -24.26 -12.77 25.57
CA ASP A 205 -25.59 -12.27 25.91
C ASP A 205 -25.93 -10.98 25.15
N LEU A 206 -25.04 -9.98 25.19
CA LEU A 206 -25.22 -8.70 24.49
C LEU A 206 -25.32 -8.85 22.96
N VAL A 207 -24.68 -9.87 22.38
CA VAL A 207 -24.76 -10.17 20.95
C VAL A 207 -26.07 -10.88 20.61
N ILE A 208 -26.53 -11.81 21.45
CA ILE A 208 -27.80 -12.53 21.28
C ILE A 208 -29.00 -11.59 21.42
N GLU A 209 -28.95 -10.64 22.35
CA GLU A 209 -30.00 -9.63 22.54
C GLU A 209 -30.28 -8.83 21.25
N GLY A 210 -29.28 -8.64 20.38
CA GLY A 210 -29.48 -8.07 19.03
C GLY A 210 -29.76 -6.56 18.95
N ASP A 211 -30.07 -5.90 20.07
CA ASP A 211 -30.47 -4.47 20.10
C ASP A 211 -29.30 -3.48 19.91
N ARG A 212 -28.05 -3.96 19.84
CA ARG A 212 -26.85 -3.13 19.87
C ARG A 212 -25.91 -3.40 18.71
N THR A 213 -25.38 -2.33 18.13
CA THR A 213 -24.25 -2.43 17.19
C THR A 213 -22.97 -2.84 17.93
N VAL A 214 -21.98 -3.40 17.22
CA VAL A 214 -20.66 -3.73 17.81
C VAL A 214 -20.00 -2.50 18.49
N THR A 215 -20.24 -1.30 17.96
CA THR A 215 -19.80 -0.05 18.60
C THR A 215 -20.51 0.17 19.94
N GLY A 216 -21.83 0.00 19.97
CA GLY A 216 -22.62 0.12 21.20
C GLY A 216 -22.23 -0.90 22.28
N ILE A 217 -21.88 -2.13 21.89
CA ILE A 217 -21.37 -3.16 22.81
C ILE A 217 -20.00 -2.74 23.38
N ALA A 218 -19.11 -2.20 22.54
CA ALA A 218 -17.80 -1.71 23.01
C ALA A 218 -17.94 -0.53 23.98
N GLU A 219 -18.86 0.41 23.71
CA GLU A 219 -19.15 1.54 24.61
C GLU A 219 -19.74 1.07 25.94
N GLU A 220 -20.63 0.08 25.92
CA GLU A 220 -21.19 -0.54 27.13
C GLU A 220 -20.10 -1.15 28.01
N LEU A 221 -19.20 -1.96 27.44
CA LEU A 221 -18.08 -2.55 28.19
C LEU A 221 -17.19 -1.48 28.82
N ASN A 222 -16.87 -0.43 28.06
CA ASN A 222 -16.07 0.68 28.54
C ASN A 222 -16.80 1.47 29.65
N ARG A 223 -18.12 1.64 29.57
CA ARG A 223 -18.93 2.33 30.59
C ARG A 223 -18.95 1.54 31.90
N ARG A 224 -18.94 0.21 31.81
CA ARG A 224 -18.81 -0.71 32.96
C ARG A 224 -17.38 -0.80 33.52
N GLY A 225 -16.43 -0.05 32.98
CA GLY A 225 -15.03 -0.10 33.40
C GLY A 225 -14.27 -1.37 32.99
N ILE A 226 -14.84 -2.19 32.10
CA ILE A 226 -14.22 -3.43 31.63
C ILE A 226 -13.21 -3.08 30.53
N LEU A 227 -11.94 -3.37 30.78
CA LEU A 227 -10.85 -3.12 29.84
C LEU A 227 -10.40 -4.41 29.15
N THR A 228 -9.70 -4.26 28.02
CA THR A 228 -9.05 -5.39 27.34
C THR A 228 -7.88 -5.93 28.18
N ARG A 229 -7.37 -7.13 27.85
CA ARG A 229 -6.21 -7.75 28.53
C ARG A 229 -4.99 -6.84 28.63
N SER A 230 -4.78 -5.93 27.67
CA SER A 230 -3.65 -4.99 27.67
C SER A 230 -3.96 -3.66 28.38
N GLY A 231 -5.06 -3.57 29.13
CA GLY A 231 -5.50 -2.35 29.82
C GLY A 231 -6.07 -1.27 28.91
N LYS A 232 -6.25 -1.55 27.61
CA LYS A 232 -6.83 -0.59 26.65
C LYS A 232 -8.35 -0.67 26.63
N ARG A 233 -9.00 0.44 26.28
CA ARG A 233 -10.45 0.51 26.04
C ARG A 233 -10.88 -0.38 24.86
N TRP A 234 -12.11 -0.87 24.90
CA TRP A 234 -12.74 -1.57 23.78
C TRP A 234 -13.05 -0.60 22.65
N THR A 235 -12.77 -1.01 21.42
CA THR A 235 -13.14 -0.31 20.20
C THR A 235 -13.94 -1.27 19.32
N ALA A 236 -14.80 -0.73 18.44
CA ALA A 236 -15.56 -1.57 17.51
C ALA A 236 -14.64 -2.54 16.74
N THR A 237 -13.47 -2.08 16.32
CA THR A 237 -12.48 -2.88 15.58
C THR A 237 -11.88 -4.00 16.43
N ASN A 238 -11.44 -3.72 17.67
CA ASN A 238 -10.80 -4.75 18.50
C ASN A 238 -11.81 -5.78 19.02
N LEU A 239 -13.05 -5.36 19.30
CA LEU A 239 -14.15 -6.21 19.72
C LEU A 239 -14.64 -7.10 18.57
N HIS A 240 -14.89 -6.51 17.40
CA HIS A 240 -15.29 -7.26 16.21
C HIS A 240 -14.28 -8.38 15.87
N ARG A 241 -12.98 -8.13 16.03
CA ARG A 241 -11.94 -9.15 15.83
C ARG A 241 -12.03 -10.29 16.85
N ARG A 242 -12.56 -10.05 18.05
CA ARG A 242 -12.71 -11.07 19.10
C ARG A 242 -13.97 -11.89 18.86
N LEU A 243 -15.08 -11.23 18.57
CA LEU A 243 -16.34 -11.87 18.21
C LEU A 243 -16.20 -12.78 16.97
N LYS A 244 -15.40 -12.38 15.97
CA LYS A 244 -15.11 -13.22 14.79
C LYS A 244 -14.06 -14.30 15.01
N SER A 245 -13.39 -14.33 16.16
CA SER A 245 -12.38 -15.37 16.40
C SER A 245 -13.07 -16.70 16.69
N ALA A 246 -12.59 -17.79 16.09
CA ALA A 246 -13.13 -19.11 16.34
C ALA A 246 -13.07 -19.50 17.83
N ALA A 247 -12.05 -19.02 18.54
CA ALA A 247 -11.87 -19.28 19.97
C ALA A 247 -13.00 -18.69 20.83
N PHE A 248 -13.65 -17.62 20.37
CA PHE A 248 -14.85 -17.07 21.01
C PHE A 248 -16.03 -18.06 20.95
N LEU A 249 -16.11 -18.86 19.89
CA LEU A 249 -17.08 -19.96 19.73
C LEU A 249 -16.55 -21.30 20.27
N GLY A 250 -15.44 -21.30 21.01
CA GLY A 250 -14.85 -22.53 21.58
C GLY A 250 -14.04 -23.36 20.59
N GLU A 251 -13.66 -22.81 19.43
CA GLU A 251 -12.90 -23.52 18.41
C GLU A 251 -11.49 -22.91 18.23
N ALA A 252 -10.43 -23.71 18.40
CA ALA A 252 -9.08 -23.32 18.01
C ALA A 252 -8.55 -24.27 16.95
N VAL A 253 -8.16 -23.74 15.80
CA VAL A 253 -7.54 -24.52 14.73
C VAL A 253 -6.18 -23.92 14.40
N PHE A 254 -5.13 -24.71 14.53
CA PHE A 254 -3.81 -24.39 14.06
C PHE A 254 -3.71 -24.72 12.57
N ARG A 255 -3.19 -23.79 11.77
CA ARG A 255 -3.07 -23.90 10.31
C ARG A 255 -4.44 -24.15 9.68
N ARG A 256 -5.26 -23.11 9.66
CA ARG A 256 -6.57 -23.15 9.01
C ARG A 256 -6.41 -23.19 7.49
N SER A 257 -7.07 -24.15 6.84
CA SER A 257 -7.12 -24.28 5.37
C SER A 257 -8.15 -23.37 4.71
N ASP A 258 -9.15 -22.90 5.45
CA ASP A 258 -10.27 -22.08 4.96
C ASP A 258 -10.00 -20.57 4.91
N GLN A 259 -8.83 -20.13 5.38
CA GLN A 259 -8.40 -18.73 5.36
C GLN A 259 -7.06 -18.61 4.62
N GLN A 260 -7.03 -17.83 3.54
CA GLN A 260 -5.81 -17.66 2.73
C GLN A 260 -4.86 -16.60 3.29
N TRP A 261 -5.32 -15.73 4.21
CA TRP A 261 -4.57 -14.57 4.71
C TRP A 261 -4.60 -14.48 6.24
N GLY A 262 -3.44 -14.68 6.90
CA GLY A 262 -3.26 -14.52 8.35
C GLY A 262 -2.15 -15.40 8.94
N GLY A 263 -1.51 -14.99 10.04
CA GLY A 263 -0.32 -15.67 10.61
C GLY A 263 -0.49 -17.13 11.09
N HIS A 264 -1.70 -17.69 11.01
CA HIS A 264 -2.05 -19.06 11.41
C HIS A 264 -2.74 -19.86 10.29
N CYS A 265 -2.68 -19.42 9.03
CA CYS A 265 -3.21 -20.19 7.91
C CYS A 265 -2.26 -21.32 7.47
N THR A 266 -2.83 -22.32 6.82
CA THR A 266 -2.05 -23.33 6.10
C THR A 266 -1.45 -22.68 4.86
N ARG A 267 -0.12 -22.66 4.79
CA ARG A 267 0.57 -22.30 3.54
C ARG A 267 0.50 -23.49 2.61
N LEU A 268 0.02 -23.27 1.39
CA LEU A 268 -0.03 -24.28 0.34
C LEU A 268 1.16 -24.08 -0.60
N ASP A 269 1.69 -25.18 -1.15
CA ASP A 269 2.64 -25.14 -2.25
C ASP A 269 1.94 -24.94 -3.60
N GLY A 270 2.72 -24.86 -4.70
CA GLY A 270 2.19 -24.71 -6.05
C GLY A 270 1.30 -25.86 -6.53
N SER A 271 1.26 -26.99 -5.81
CA SER A 271 0.40 -28.15 -6.07
C SER A 271 -0.85 -28.20 -5.17
N GLY A 272 -1.01 -27.20 -4.28
CA GLY A 272 -2.12 -27.12 -3.34
C GLY A 272 -1.95 -27.96 -2.06
N ARG A 273 -0.74 -28.46 -1.76
CA ARG A 273 -0.47 -29.26 -0.56
C ARG A 273 0.05 -28.40 0.62
N PRO A 274 -0.28 -28.74 1.88
CA PRO A 274 0.22 -28.03 3.06
C PRO A 274 1.76 -28.07 3.21
N LEU A 275 2.42 -26.91 3.16
CA LEU A 275 3.88 -26.78 3.20
C LEU A 275 4.51 -27.17 4.54
N HIS A 276 3.79 -26.98 5.65
CA HIS A 276 4.36 -27.17 6.99
C HIS A 276 3.66 -28.27 7.81
N GLY A 277 2.59 -28.88 7.30
CA GLY A 277 1.76 -29.88 7.98
C GLY A 277 0.27 -29.50 7.97
N ASP A 278 -0.57 -30.50 8.27
CA ASP A 278 -2.03 -30.39 8.17
C ASP A 278 -2.68 -29.50 9.25
N SER A 279 -3.94 -29.16 9.02
CA SER A 279 -4.78 -28.40 9.95
C SER A 279 -5.04 -29.24 11.20
N VAL A 280 -4.82 -28.66 12.39
CA VAL A 280 -5.03 -29.37 13.67
C VAL A 280 -6.03 -28.61 14.53
N ALA A 281 -7.10 -29.28 14.96
CA ALA A 281 -8.01 -28.75 15.96
C ALA A 281 -7.36 -28.88 17.36
N ILE A 282 -7.17 -27.75 18.02
CA ILE A 282 -6.67 -27.68 19.40
C ILE A 282 -7.88 -27.75 20.34
N PRO A 283 -7.90 -28.68 21.31
CA PRO A 283 -9.00 -28.77 22.26
C PRO A 283 -9.07 -27.50 23.13
N LEU A 284 -10.24 -26.89 23.19
CA LEU A 284 -10.54 -25.76 24.07
C LEU A 284 -11.60 -26.17 25.10
N PRO A 285 -11.39 -25.89 26.40
CA PRO A 285 -12.47 -26.01 27.38
C PRO A 285 -13.60 -25.02 27.04
N PRO A 286 -14.87 -25.45 26.96
CA PRO A 286 -15.96 -24.57 26.54
C PRO A 286 -16.24 -23.49 27.60
N ILE A 287 -16.29 -22.22 27.16
CA ILE A 287 -16.72 -21.09 28.01
C ILE A 287 -18.24 -20.90 27.94
N LEU A 288 -18.81 -21.09 26.75
CA LEU A 288 -20.23 -20.96 26.44
C LEU A 288 -20.85 -22.37 26.27
N PRO A 289 -22.06 -22.61 26.78
CA PRO A 289 -22.87 -23.78 26.44
C PRO A 289 -23.12 -23.91 24.92
N ALA A 290 -23.42 -25.12 24.45
CA ALA A 290 -23.56 -25.42 23.02
C ALA A 290 -24.73 -24.67 22.36
N ASP A 291 -25.85 -24.53 23.08
CA ASP A 291 -27.02 -23.76 22.68
C ASP A 291 -26.72 -22.26 22.57
N GLN A 292 -26.02 -21.68 23.55
CA GLN A 292 -25.59 -20.28 23.52
C GLN A 292 -24.59 -20.04 22.38
N THR A 293 -23.66 -20.97 22.15
CA THR A 293 -22.69 -20.89 21.04
C THR A 293 -23.40 -20.86 19.68
N ARG A 294 -24.45 -21.66 19.51
CA ARG A 294 -25.28 -21.67 18.31
C ARG A 294 -26.03 -20.35 18.12
N ALA A 295 -26.62 -19.81 19.19
CA ALA A 295 -27.33 -18.53 19.15
C ALA A 295 -26.40 -17.36 18.79
N VAL A 296 -25.22 -17.30 19.41
CA VAL A 296 -24.18 -16.30 19.08
C VAL A 296 -23.76 -16.42 17.61
N ARG A 297 -23.55 -17.64 17.10
CA ARG A 297 -23.16 -17.85 15.70
C ARG A 297 -24.21 -17.31 14.72
N GLN A 298 -25.49 -17.52 15.03
CA GLN A 298 -26.60 -16.99 14.23
C GLN A 298 -26.62 -15.46 14.28
N ALA A 299 -26.58 -14.86 15.46
CA ALA A 299 -26.56 -13.40 15.62
C ALA A 299 -25.36 -12.75 14.91
N LEU A 300 -24.16 -13.34 15.01
CA LEU A 300 -22.96 -12.84 14.32
C LEU A 300 -23.06 -12.93 12.79
N ALA A 301 -23.79 -13.90 12.25
CA ALA A 301 -24.04 -14.01 10.81
C ALA A 301 -24.92 -12.85 10.31
N GLU A 302 -25.91 -12.43 11.10
CA GLU A 302 -26.77 -11.28 10.80
C GLU A 302 -25.99 -9.94 10.81
N PHE A 303 -24.94 -9.83 11.64
CA PHE A 303 -24.02 -8.69 11.63
C PHE A 303 -23.08 -8.66 10.39
N ALA A 304 -22.87 -9.79 9.71
CA ALA A 304 -21.85 -9.93 8.68
C ALA A 304 -22.29 -9.40 7.31
N ARG A 305 -22.19 -8.08 7.09
CA ARG A 305 -22.21 -7.53 5.72
C ARG A 305 -20.91 -7.88 4.97
N PRO A 306 -20.96 -8.27 3.69
CA PRO A 306 -19.75 -8.58 2.93
C PRO A 306 -18.83 -7.35 2.84
N ARG A 307 -17.55 -7.55 3.21
CA ARG A 307 -16.51 -6.53 2.99
C ARG A 307 -16.19 -6.48 1.50
N ARG A 308 -16.45 -5.33 0.88
CA ARG A 308 -15.97 -5.03 -0.47
C ARG A 308 -14.59 -4.41 -0.36
N ILE A 309 -13.57 -5.10 -0.89
CA ILE A 309 -12.20 -4.59 -0.97
C ILE A 309 -12.18 -3.59 -2.14
N PRO A 310 -11.78 -2.32 -1.92
CA PRO A 310 -11.59 -1.38 -3.02
C PRO A 310 -10.47 -1.90 -3.94
N VAL A 311 -10.77 -2.17 -5.22
CA VAL A 311 -9.78 -2.54 -6.23
C VAL A 311 -9.45 -1.30 -7.07
N GLY A 312 -8.42 -0.54 -6.70
CA GLY A 312 -7.97 0.62 -7.49
C GLY A 312 -7.09 1.57 -6.70
N GLU A 313 -6.14 2.22 -7.38
CA GLU A 313 -5.26 3.24 -6.80
C GLU A 313 -5.98 4.59 -6.72
N TYR A 314 -5.72 5.36 -5.65
CA TYR A 314 -6.38 6.64 -5.37
C TYR A 314 -5.32 7.67 -4.93
N PRO A 315 -4.73 8.42 -5.88
CA PRO A 315 -3.56 9.27 -5.63
C PRO A 315 -3.81 10.38 -4.61
N LEU A 316 -5.06 10.83 -4.44
CA LEU A 316 -5.43 11.90 -3.51
C LEU A 316 -5.85 11.41 -2.11
N THR A 317 -5.70 10.11 -1.84
CA THR A 317 -6.04 9.54 -0.52
C THR A 317 -5.19 10.20 0.56
N GLY A 318 -5.85 10.83 1.55
CA GLY A 318 -5.20 11.56 2.62
C GLY A 318 -4.86 13.02 2.30
N ARG A 319 -5.01 13.47 1.05
CA ARG A 319 -4.69 14.85 0.63
C ARG A 319 -5.92 15.76 0.57
N ILE A 320 -7.11 15.19 0.31
CA ILE A 320 -8.39 15.89 0.35
C ILE A 320 -8.93 15.98 1.78
N HIS A 321 -9.36 17.16 2.21
CA HIS A 321 -9.90 17.45 3.53
C HIS A 321 -11.27 18.10 3.39
N GLY A 322 -12.26 17.56 4.09
CA GLY A 322 -13.59 18.15 4.13
C GLY A 322 -13.71 19.29 5.15
N PRO A 323 -14.85 19.99 5.18
CA PRO A 323 -15.12 21.03 6.19
C PRO A 323 -15.04 20.52 7.63
N CYS A 324 -15.21 19.20 7.84
CA CYS A 324 -15.03 18.55 9.14
C CYS A 324 -13.55 18.42 9.60
N GLY A 325 -12.59 18.87 8.79
CA GLY A 325 -11.15 18.78 9.05
C GLY A 325 -10.53 17.40 8.85
N ARG A 326 -11.33 16.36 8.58
CA ARG A 326 -10.84 14.98 8.39
C ARG A 326 -10.46 14.70 6.94
N PRO A 327 -9.44 13.86 6.70
CA PRO A 327 -9.01 13.50 5.37
C PRO A 327 -10.02 12.56 4.69
N TYR A 328 -10.04 12.57 3.38
CA TYR A 328 -10.78 11.66 2.54
C TYR A 328 -9.92 10.47 2.11
N VAL A 329 -10.58 9.33 1.87
CA VAL A 329 -9.97 8.08 1.43
C VAL A 329 -10.71 7.54 0.21
N GLY A 330 -9.98 6.91 -0.72
CA GLY A 330 -10.57 6.24 -1.86
C GLY A 330 -11.53 5.11 -1.48
N CYS A 331 -12.64 4.97 -2.20
CA CYS A 331 -13.60 3.88 -2.06
C CYS A 331 -14.41 3.63 -3.33
N PHE A 332 -14.78 2.36 -3.56
CA PHE A 332 -15.75 1.99 -4.59
C PHE A 332 -17.15 1.91 -4.00
N ARG A 333 -18.14 2.38 -4.76
CA ARG A 333 -19.55 2.18 -4.43
C ARG A 333 -20.12 1.09 -5.34
N SER A 334 -20.75 0.09 -4.74
CA SER A 334 -21.02 -1.20 -5.39
C SER A 334 -22.15 -1.24 -6.42
N GLY A 335 -22.92 -0.17 -6.59
CA GLY A 335 -24.05 -0.17 -7.52
C GLY A 335 -23.57 0.05 -8.96
N ASP A 336 -22.57 0.91 -9.14
CA ASP A 336 -22.23 1.47 -10.45
C ASP A 336 -20.75 1.28 -10.82
N GLY A 337 -19.95 0.63 -9.95
CA GLY A 337 -18.51 0.43 -10.17
C GLY A 337 -17.67 1.72 -10.11
N VAL A 338 -18.25 2.85 -9.73
CA VAL A 338 -17.56 4.15 -9.85
C VAL A 338 -16.60 4.41 -8.69
N ARG A 339 -15.40 4.90 -9.05
CA ARG A 339 -14.35 5.38 -8.14
C ARG A 339 -14.79 6.67 -7.44
N THR A 340 -14.72 6.68 -6.12
CA THR A 340 -15.09 7.85 -5.30
C THR A 340 -14.10 8.09 -4.17
N TYR A 341 -14.02 9.33 -3.69
CA TYR A 341 -13.39 9.67 -2.41
C TYR A 341 -14.48 9.89 -1.37
N ARG A 342 -14.30 9.34 -0.17
CA ARG A 342 -15.19 9.54 0.97
C ARG A 342 -14.44 10.09 2.16
N CYS A 343 -15.10 10.92 2.97
CA CYS A 343 -14.53 11.36 4.23
C CYS A 343 -14.25 10.17 5.16
N SER A 344 -13.06 10.09 5.75
CA SER A 344 -12.72 9.09 6.76
C SER A 344 -13.64 9.16 7.99
N GLY A 345 -14.22 10.34 8.26
CA GLY A 345 -15.19 10.57 9.32
C GLY A 345 -16.56 9.94 9.12
N TRP A 346 -16.86 9.42 7.92
CA TRP A 346 -18.14 8.77 7.61
C TRP A 346 -18.36 7.46 8.37
N GLN A 347 -17.31 6.85 8.95
CA GLN A 347 -17.41 5.65 9.80
C GLN A 347 -17.62 5.96 11.29
N ALA A 348 -17.67 7.23 11.69
CA ALA A 348 -17.89 7.62 13.09
C ALA A 348 -19.37 7.44 13.51
N ALA A 349 -19.62 7.30 14.82
CA ALA A 349 -20.96 7.10 15.38
C ALA A 349 -21.97 8.20 14.98
N VAL A 350 -21.48 9.41 14.70
CA VAL A 350 -22.23 10.50 14.07
C VAL A 350 -21.54 10.84 12.75
N SER A 351 -22.28 10.74 11.64
CA SER A 351 -21.78 11.12 10.33
C SER A 351 -21.48 12.62 10.30
N CYS A 352 -20.27 12.99 9.89
CA CYS A 352 -19.85 14.38 9.74
C CYS A 352 -20.59 15.17 8.63
N GLY A 353 -21.55 14.56 7.92
CA GLY A 353 -22.32 15.21 6.85
C GLY A 353 -21.54 15.46 5.56
N CYS A 354 -20.24 15.19 5.55
CA CYS A 354 -19.38 15.33 4.37
C CYS A 354 -19.84 14.43 3.21
N VAL A 355 -19.86 15.02 2.00
CA VAL A 355 -20.32 14.38 0.77
C VAL A 355 -19.25 13.47 0.15
N PHE A 356 -19.68 12.50 -0.65
CA PHE A 356 -18.80 11.72 -1.50
C PHE A 356 -18.38 12.53 -2.72
N LEU A 357 -17.16 12.31 -3.19
CA LEU A 357 -16.63 12.96 -4.39
C LEU A 357 -16.35 11.92 -5.47
N ARG A 358 -16.64 12.22 -6.73
CA ARG A 358 -16.21 11.39 -7.85
C ARG A 358 -14.69 11.51 -8.00
N ALA A 359 -14.01 10.37 -8.09
CA ALA A 359 -12.55 10.36 -8.17
C ALA A 359 -12.06 11.09 -9.42
N GLU A 360 -12.65 10.78 -10.58
CA GLU A 360 -12.33 11.37 -11.89
C GLU A 360 -12.28 12.91 -11.85
N HIS A 361 -13.37 13.57 -11.44
CA HIS A 361 -13.43 15.04 -11.46
C HIS A 361 -12.45 15.69 -10.48
N VAL A 362 -12.30 15.14 -9.27
CA VAL A 362 -11.38 15.73 -8.29
C VAL A 362 -9.92 15.48 -8.68
N GLU A 363 -9.62 14.30 -9.22
CA GLU A 363 -8.31 13.98 -9.78
C GLU A 363 -7.95 14.90 -10.94
N GLU A 364 -8.90 15.20 -11.84
CA GLU A 364 -8.71 16.13 -12.95
C GLU A 364 -8.42 17.56 -12.48
N LEU A 365 -9.19 18.08 -11.51
CA LEU A 365 -8.98 19.42 -10.94
C LEU A 365 -7.60 19.54 -10.30
N VAL A 366 -7.20 18.54 -9.51
CA VAL A 366 -5.89 18.56 -8.84
C VAL A 366 -4.76 18.39 -9.85
N THR A 367 -4.91 17.52 -10.84
CA THR A 367 -3.94 17.37 -11.94
C THR A 367 -3.72 18.71 -12.63
N ARG A 368 -4.79 19.41 -13.01
CA ARG A 368 -4.68 20.71 -13.69
C ARG A 368 -3.91 21.72 -12.83
N HIS A 369 -4.19 21.75 -11.53
CA HIS A 369 -3.45 22.61 -10.60
C HIS A 369 -1.98 22.22 -10.49
N VAL A 370 -1.67 20.92 -10.37
CA VAL A 370 -0.29 20.41 -10.31
C VAL A 370 0.48 20.75 -11.58
N ASN A 371 -0.10 20.53 -12.76
CA ASN A 371 0.52 20.86 -14.04
C ASN A 371 0.75 22.38 -14.18
N ALA A 372 -0.21 23.21 -13.76
CA ALA A 372 -0.07 24.66 -13.77
C ALA A 372 1.02 25.15 -12.79
N LEU A 373 1.08 24.56 -11.59
CA LEU A 373 2.12 24.82 -10.61
C LEU A 373 3.50 24.49 -11.18
N LEU A 374 3.67 23.30 -11.75
CA LEU A 374 4.92 22.90 -12.41
C LEU A 374 5.26 23.85 -13.57
N ALA A 375 4.29 24.21 -14.43
CA ALA A 375 4.50 25.14 -15.53
C ALA A 375 4.98 26.53 -15.06
N SER A 376 4.47 27.02 -13.92
CA SER A 376 4.86 28.31 -13.32
C SER A 376 6.27 28.32 -12.72
N MET A 377 6.84 27.16 -12.44
CA MET A 377 8.20 27.02 -11.91
C MET A 377 9.21 26.93 -13.06
N PRO A 378 10.33 27.67 -13.02
CA PRO A 378 11.47 27.40 -13.88
C PRO A 378 11.88 25.92 -13.76
N PRO A 379 12.33 25.26 -14.85
CA PRO A 379 12.66 23.83 -14.81
C PRO A 379 13.64 23.43 -13.69
N HIS A 380 14.57 24.33 -13.32
CA HIS A 380 15.54 24.12 -12.23
C HIS A 380 14.95 24.26 -10.82
N ASN A 381 13.77 24.87 -10.67
CA ASN A 381 13.05 25.01 -9.39
C ASN A 381 11.91 23.99 -9.24
N ARG A 382 11.65 23.18 -10.26
CA ARG A 382 10.75 22.03 -10.13
C ARG A 382 11.43 20.98 -9.26
N PRO A 383 10.68 20.14 -8.52
CA PRO A 383 11.28 19.09 -7.71
C PRO A 383 12.05 18.13 -8.61
N MET A 384 13.35 18.37 -8.79
CA MET A 384 14.24 17.46 -9.48
C MET A 384 14.42 16.26 -8.57
N LEU A 385 13.76 15.16 -8.91
CA LEU A 385 14.38 13.87 -8.69
C LEU A 385 15.57 13.88 -9.64
N SER A 386 16.78 14.04 -9.09
CA SER A 386 17.98 13.86 -9.87
C SER A 386 17.83 12.51 -10.58
N VAL A 387 17.71 12.52 -11.91
CA VAL A 387 18.17 11.36 -12.68
C VAL A 387 19.63 11.31 -12.35
N SER A 388 19.98 10.54 -11.32
CA SER A 388 21.37 10.49 -10.91
C SER A 388 22.07 9.83 -12.09
N SER A 389 23.06 10.51 -12.66
CA SER A 389 24.00 9.90 -13.60
C SER A 389 24.46 8.54 -13.07
N GLU A 390 24.60 8.44 -11.74
CA GLU A 390 24.87 7.25 -10.96
C GLU A 390 23.88 6.09 -11.17
N ALA A 391 22.56 6.32 -11.28
CA ALA A 391 21.58 5.25 -11.50
C ALA A 391 21.72 4.66 -12.91
N GLN A 392 22.01 5.52 -13.90
CA GLN A 392 22.31 5.11 -15.26
C GLN A 392 23.66 4.38 -15.33
N THR A 393 24.68 4.87 -14.62
CA THR A 393 26.00 4.22 -14.50
C THR A 393 25.87 2.83 -13.89
N ARG A 394 25.11 2.67 -12.79
CA ARG A 394 24.80 1.38 -12.17
C ARG A 394 24.15 0.41 -13.15
N LEU A 395 23.15 0.88 -13.91
CA LEU A 395 22.49 0.07 -14.94
C LEU A 395 23.48 -0.44 -16.00
N ILE A 396 24.34 0.45 -16.52
CA ILE A 396 25.33 0.11 -17.55
C ILE A 396 26.34 -0.90 -17.00
N GLN A 397 26.92 -0.63 -15.83
CA GLN A 397 27.89 -1.53 -15.18
C GLN A 397 27.30 -2.92 -14.94
N HIS A 398 26.06 -2.99 -14.47
CA HIS A 398 25.40 -4.28 -14.24
C HIS A 398 25.09 -5.01 -15.54
N ALA A 399 24.67 -4.30 -16.60
CA ALA A 399 24.46 -4.88 -17.92
C ALA A 399 25.74 -5.48 -18.53
N GLU A 400 26.89 -4.80 -18.37
CA GLU A 400 28.20 -5.31 -18.78
C GLU A 400 28.61 -6.57 -18.00
N ARG A 401 28.37 -6.57 -16.67
CA ARG A 401 28.60 -7.73 -15.81
C ARG A 401 27.73 -8.92 -16.23
N LEU A 402 26.45 -8.68 -16.52
CA LEU A 402 25.53 -9.69 -17.04
C LEU A 402 26.02 -10.27 -18.38
N GLY A 403 26.53 -9.42 -19.29
CA GLY A 403 27.14 -9.86 -20.54
C GLY A 403 28.35 -10.78 -20.31
N SER A 404 29.18 -10.46 -19.32
CA SER A 404 30.33 -11.29 -18.93
C SER A 404 29.92 -12.64 -18.32
N LEU A 405 28.90 -12.65 -17.45
CA LEU A 405 28.30 -13.88 -16.92
C LEU A 405 27.75 -14.78 -18.04
N LYS A 406 27.02 -14.22 -19.01
CA LYS A 406 26.50 -14.98 -20.17
C LYS A 406 27.61 -15.63 -20.98
N ARG A 407 28.72 -14.91 -21.20
CA ARG A 407 29.90 -15.47 -21.90
C ARG A 407 30.52 -16.64 -21.13
N LEU A 408 30.67 -16.53 -19.81
CA LEU A 408 31.21 -17.63 -18.99
C LEU A 408 30.29 -18.85 -19.00
N VAL A 409 28.97 -18.67 -18.90
CA VAL A 409 28.01 -19.79 -19.00
C VAL A 409 28.14 -20.50 -20.36
N ALA A 410 28.27 -19.74 -21.45
CA ALA A 410 28.46 -20.29 -22.78
C ALA A 410 29.79 -21.05 -22.90
N GLN A 411 30.88 -20.46 -22.40
CA GLN A 411 32.20 -21.11 -22.39
C GLN A 411 32.17 -22.43 -21.60
N CYS A 412 31.59 -22.45 -20.40
CA CYS A 412 31.45 -23.67 -19.62
C CYS A 412 30.61 -24.72 -20.37
N ALA A 413 29.57 -24.32 -21.12
CA ALA A 413 28.77 -25.25 -21.92
C ALA A 413 29.57 -25.86 -23.08
N GLU A 414 30.37 -25.06 -23.79
CA GLU A 414 31.24 -25.53 -24.87
C GLU A 414 32.33 -26.50 -24.38
N GLU A 415 32.99 -26.18 -23.26
CA GLU A 415 33.97 -27.05 -22.61
C GLU A 415 33.33 -28.40 -22.24
N LEU A 416 32.11 -28.36 -21.70
CA LEU A 416 31.36 -29.54 -21.29
C LEU A 416 31.03 -30.47 -22.47
N ASP A 417 30.60 -29.90 -23.58
CA ASP A 417 30.35 -30.64 -24.81
C ASP A 417 31.65 -31.20 -25.42
N GLY A 418 32.76 -30.49 -25.28
CA GLY A 418 34.09 -30.97 -25.62
C GLY A 418 34.49 -32.21 -24.82
N PHE A 419 34.35 -32.17 -23.48
CA PHE A 419 34.67 -33.29 -22.60
C PHE A 419 33.73 -34.49 -22.77
N ARG A 420 32.44 -34.28 -23.09
CA ARG A 420 31.48 -35.36 -23.36
C ARG A 420 31.83 -36.23 -24.57
N ARG A 421 32.62 -35.70 -25.51
CA ARG A 421 33.11 -36.44 -26.69
C ARG A 421 34.37 -37.28 -26.38
N GLN A 422 34.98 -37.14 -25.21
CA GLN A 422 36.14 -37.92 -24.77
C GLN A 422 35.70 -39.24 -24.09
N ASP A 423 36.66 -40.13 -23.82
CA ASP A 423 36.40 -41.44 -23.21
C ASP A 423 35.68 -41.33 -21.84
N PRO A 424 34.42 -41.80 -21.73
CA PRO A 424 33.64 -41.74 -20.49
C PRO A 424 34.20 -42.58 -19.34
N HIS A 425 35.06 -43.56 -19.63
CA HIS A 425 35.60 -44.49 -18.64
C HIS A 425 36.80 -43.91 -17.85
N SER A 426 37.33 -42.76 -18.28
CA SER A 426 38.37 -42.07 -17.53
C SER A 426 37.82 -41.41 -16.27
N ARG A 427 38.32 -41.83 -15.09
CA ARG A 427 37.95 -41.23 -13.80
C ARG A 427 38.24 -39.73 -13.74
N VAL A 428 39.28 -39.27 -14.45
CA VAL A 428 39.67 -37.85 -14.50
C VAL A 428 38.66 -37.05 -15.33
N VAL A 429 38.29 -37.56 -16.51
CA VAL A 429 37.27 -36.94 -17.38
C VAL A 429 35.92 -36.88 -16.65
N ALA A 430 35.51 -37.96 -15.98
CA ALA A 430 34.28 -38.00 -15.21
C ALA A 430 34.28 -36.98 -14.04
N ALA A 431 35.42 -36.74 -13.38
CA ALA A 431 35.54 -35.72 -12.34
C ALA A 431 35.48 -34.30 -12.90
N ALA A 432 36.20 -34.03 -14.00
CA ALA A 432 36.17 -32.75 -14.69
C ALA A 432 34.76 -32.40 -15.20
N LEU A 433 34.05 -33.36 -15.80
CA LEU A 433 32.65 -33.19 -16.21
C LEU A 433 31.75 -32.80 -15.04
N ARG A 434 31.84 -33.48 -13.89
CA ARG A 434 31.04 -33.14 -12.70
C ARG A 434 31.34 -31.72 -12.19
N GLN A 435 32.60 -31.32 -12.20
CA GLN A 435 33.02 -29.99 -11.76
C GLN A 435 32.48 -28.92 -12.71
N LEU A 436 32.67 -29.07 -14.03
CA LEU A 436 32.14 -28.16 -15.04
C LEU A 436 30.61 -28.09 -15.03
N GLU A 437 29.92 -29.22 -14.81
CA GLU A 437 28.46 -29.22 -14.66
C GLU A 437 28.01 -28.45 -13.41
N ALA A 438 28.74 -28.57 -12.30
CA ALA A 438 28.46 -27.83 -11.08
C ALA A 438 28.71 -26.32 -11.26
N ASP A 439 29.82 -25.94 -11.89
CA ASP A 439 30.20 -24.55 -12.13
C ASP A 439 29.23 -23.88 -13.11
N LYS A 440 28.84 -24.56 -14.18
CA LYS A 440 27.80 -24.09 -15.10
C LYS A 440 26.48 -23.84 -14.39
N ARG A 441 26.02 -24.78 -13.54
CA ARG A 441 24.77 -24.61 -12.77
C ARG A 441 24.85 -23.47 -11.78
N ALA A 442 26.01 -23.26 -11.15
CA ALA A 442 26.25 -22.11 -10.28
C ALA A 442 26.13 -20.80 -11.06
N LEU A 443 26.86 -20.68 -12.17
CA LEU A 443 26.78 -19.49 -13.03
C LEU A 443 25.37 -19.22 -13.57
N GLU A 444 24.60 -20.26 -13.91
CA GLU A 444 23.20 -20.12 -14.33
C GLU A 444 22.32 -19.54 -13.22
N ARG A 445 22.52 -19.92 -11.96
CA ARG A 445 21.81 -19.30 -10.82
C ARG A 445 22.21 -17.84 -10.64
N VAL A 446 23.52 -17.55 -10.62
CA VAL A 446 24.04 -16.17 -10.54
C VAL A 446 23.47 -15.31 -11.67
N LEU A 447 23.37 -15.88 -12.88
CA LEU A 447 22.79 -15.20 -14.04
C LEU A 447 21.32 -14.85 -13.82
N VAL A 448 20.51 -15.74 -13.25
CA VAL A 448 19.10 -15.46 -12.92
C VAL A 448 19.00 -14.29 -11.94
N HIS A 449 19.76 -14.30 -10.84
CA HIS A 449 19.74 -13.19 -9.87
C HIS A 449 20.20 -11.86 -10.48
N ALA A 450 21.19 -11.92 -11.38
CA ALA A 450 21.63 -10.74 -12.11
C ALA A 450 20.56 -10.21 -13.08
N GLN A 451 19.79 -11.08 -13.75
CA GLN A 451 18.66 -10.68 -14.61
C GLN A 451 17.54 -10.03 -13.81
N ASP A 452 17.17 -10.62 -12.67
CA ASP A 452 16.14 -10.07 -11.79
C ASP A 452 16.53 -8.67 -11.29
N TRP A 453 17.79 -8.49 -10.89
CA TRP A 453 18.30 -7.18 -10.48
C TRP A 453 18.32 -6.17 -11.63
N LEU A 454 18.70 -6.59 -12.84
CA LEU A 454 18.65 -5.71 -14.02
C LEU A 454 17.23 -5.19 -14.27
N ALA A 455 16.23 -6.07 -14.21
CA ALA A 455 14.83 -5.68 -14.39
C ALA A 455 14.38 -4.67 -13.32
N GLU A 456 14.85 -4.81 -12.08
CA GLU A 456 14.59 -3.82 -11.03
C GLU A 456 15.26 -2.46 -11.30
N LEU A 457 16.51 -2.47 -11.77
CA LEU A 457 17.24 -1.24 -12.16
C LEU A 457 16.56 -0.55 -13.34
N GLU A 458 16.19 -1.30 -14.40
CA GLU A 458 15.46 -0.78 -15.57
C GLU A 458 14.11 -0.18 -15.16
N ALA A 459 13.37 -0.84 -14.26
CA ALA A 459 12.11 -0.30 -13.75
C ALA A 459 12.31 1.00 -12.95
N ARG A 460 13.42 1.13 -12.20
CA ARG A 460 13.79 2.36 -11.50
C ARG A 460 14.18 3.47 -12.48
N VAL A 461 15.11 3.21 -13.40
CA VAL A 461 15.55 4.18 -14.41
C VAL A 461 14.39 4.61 -15.30
N GLY A 462 13.53 3.69 -15.73
CA GLY A 462 12.34 4.00 -16.52
C GLY A 462 11.32 4.86 -15.76
N ARG A 463 11.17 4.65 -14.45
CA ARG A 463 10.36 5.53 -13.58
C ARG A 463 10.96 6.93 -13.50
N ASP A 464 12.25 7.02 -13.24
CA ASP A 464 12.96 8.31 -13.12
C ASP A 464 12.94 9.08 -14.45
N ALA A 465 13.09 8.39 -15.58
CA ALA A 465 12.99 8.97 -16.92
C ALA A 465 11.58 9.50 -17.24
N ARG A 466 10.52 8.75 -16.93
CA ARG A 466 9.12 9.21 -17.10
C ARG A 466 8.85 10.46 -16.29
N LEU A 467 9.26 10.46 -15.02
CA LEU A 467 9.08 11.61 -14.16
C LEU A 467 9.87 12.83 -14.68
N THR A 468 11.12 12.62 -15.11
CA THR A 468 11.97 13.68 -15.66
C THR A 468 11.41 14.26 -16.94
N ALA A 469 10.82 13.43 -17.81
CA ALA A 469 10.12 13.92 -18.99
C ALA A 469 8.96 14.85 -18.63
N VAL A 470 8.16 14.49 -17.62
CA VAL A 470 7.06 15.34 -17.12
C VAL A 470 7.59 16.63 -16.50
N LEU A 471 8.62 16.54 -15.66
CA LEU A 471 9.20 17.71 -14.97
C LEU A 471 9.99 18.63 -15.91
N GLY A 472 10.58 18.10 -16.98
CA GLY A 472 11.35 18.86 -17.97
C GLY A 472 10.50 19.46 -19.10
N ALA A 473 9.27 18.99 -19.29
CA ALA A 473 8.39 19.47 -20.36
C ALA A 473 7.99 20.95 -20.18
N ALA A 474 7.92 21.69 -21.28
CA ALA A 474 7.41 23.07 -21.27
C ALA A 474 5.94 23.12 -20.79
N ALA A 475 5.16 22.10 -21.14
CA ALA A 475 3.81 21.84 -20.65
C ALA A 475 3.79 20.48 -19.92
N PRO A 476 4.04 20.46 -18.59
CA PRO A 476 4.01 19.22 -17.80
C PRO A 476 2.64 18.56 -17.84
N ASP A 477 2.62 17.24 -18.01
CA ASP A 477 1.40 16.44 -17.84
C ASP A 477 1.62 15.27 -16.88
N SER A 478 1.17 15.44 -15.63
CA SER A 478 1.25 14.39 -14.63
C SER A 478 0.33 13.20 -14.90
N GLN A 479 -0.66 13.28 -15.80
CA GLN A 479 -1.54 12.14 -16.11
C GLN A 479 -0.84 10.99 -16.82
N VAL A 480 0.29 11.26 -17.48
CA VAL A 480 1.16 10.24 -18.10
C VAL A 480 1.78 9.31 -17.05
N LEU A 481 1.88 9.76 -15.80
CA LEU A 481 2.40 8.96 -14.69
C LEU A 481 1.33 7.96 -14.19
N PRO A 482 1.72 6.72 -13.83
CA PRO A 482 0.85 5.81 -13.08
C PRO A 482 0.32 6.44 -11.77
N PRO A 483 -0.85 6.05 -11.25
CA PRO A 483 -1.44 6.71 -10.08
C PRO A 483 -0.56 6.67 -8.81
N SER A 484 0.23 5.61 -8.61
CA SER A 484 1.24 5.53 -7.55
C SER A 484 2.38 6.54 -7.71
N GLU A 485 2.81 6.84 -8.94
CA GLU A 485 3.82 7.86 -9.25
C GLU A 485 3.22 9.28 -9.12
N GLN A 486 1.98 9.50 -9.60
CA GLN A 486 1.23 10.75 -9.38
C GLN A 486 1.12 11.07 -7.89
N ARG A 487 0.80 10.06 -7.07
CA ARG A 487 0.70 10.22 -5.62
C ARG A 487 2.02 10.73 -5.03
N ARG A 488 3.16 10.15 -5.39
CA ARG A 488 4.47 10.60 -4.89
C ARG A 488 4.76 12.04 -5.27
N LEU A 489 4.48 12.42 -6.53
CA LEU A 489 4.64 13.81 -6.99
C LEU A 489 3.76 14.78 -6.18
N ILE A 490 2.49 14.43 -5.97
CA ILE A 490 1.53 15.20 -5.14
C ILE A 490 2.03 15.31 -3.69
N GLU A 491 2.62 14.24 -3.15
CA GLU A 491 3.19 14.22 -1.80
C GLU A 491 4.43 15.11 -1.68
N GLN A 492 5.32 15.09 -2.67
CA GLN A 492 6.53 15.93 -2.75
C GLN A 492 6.21 17.41 -2.89
N LEU A 493 5.23 17.76 -3.73
CA LEU A 493 4.71 19.13 -3.88
C LEU A 493 3.89 19.58 -2.66
N ASN A 494 3.75 18.72 -1.66
CA ASN A 494 2.95 18.90 -0.46
C ASN A 494 1.54 19.43 -0.77
N VAL A 495 0.91 18.88 -1.81
CA VAL A 495 -0.41 19.32 -2.24
C VAL A 495 -1.43 18.93 -1.18
N ARG A 496 -2.24 19.91 -0.80
CA ARG A 496 -3.37 19.79 0.11
C ARG A 496 -4.61 20.34 -0.59
N VAL A 497 -5.69 19.58 -0.54
CA VAL A 497 -6.97 19.95 -1.15
C VAL A 497 -7.99 20.12 -0.03
N ASP A 498 -8.53 21.31 0.14
CA ASP A 498 -9.58 21.62 1.11
C ASP A 498 -10.89 21.90 0.34
N ILE A 499 -11.98 21.24 0.72
CA ILE A 499 -13.30 21.48 0.13
C ILE A 499 -13.85 22.77 0.73
N THR A 500 -14.03 23.81 -0.09
CA THR A 500 -14.43 25.15 0.38
C THR A 500 -15.93 25.40 0.29
N ASP A 501 -16.66 24.64 -0.51
CA ASP A 501 -18.11 24.75 -0.61
C ASP A 501 -18.81 23.80 0.40
N PRO A 502 -19.33 24.32 1.54
CA PRO A 502 -20.06 23.52 2.53
C PRO A 502 -21.49 23.18 2.08
N GLU A 503 -22.03 23.92 1.11
CA GLU A 503 -23.36 23.74 0.57
C GLU A 503 -23.38 22.73 -0.58
N PHE A 504 -22.22 22.39 -1.15
CA PHE A 504 -22.13 21.39 -2.20
C PHE A 504 -22.84 20.09 -1.79
N ARG A 505 -23.78 19.67 -2.62
CA ARG A 505 -24.47 18.39 -2.50
C ARG A 505 -24.21 17.60 -3.76
N TYR A 506 -23.26 16.67 -3.69
CA TYR A 506 -23.06 15.68 -4.74
C TYR A 506 -24.38 14.93 -5.01
N ARG A 507 -24.84 14.95 -6.26
CA ARG A 507 -26.08 14.28 -6.68
C ARG A 507 -25.78 12.94 -7.30
N GLU A 508 -26.19 11.89 -6.60
CA GLU A 508 -26.25 10.54 -7.16
C GLU A 508 -27.48 10.37 -8.04
N GLY A 509 -27.32 9.61 -9.12
CA GLY A 509 -28.39 9.20 -10.03
C GLY A 509 -28.19 9.67 -11.47
N THR A 510 -28.96 9.09 -12.39
CA THR A 510 -29.05 9.55 -13.78
C THR A 510 -29.43 11.03 -13.79
N LYS A 511 -28.74 11.84 -14.60
CA LYS A 511 -29.12 13.24 -14.81
C LYS A 511 -30.62 13.30 -15.13
N CYS A 512 -31.31 14.30 -14.57
CA CYS A 512 -32.73 14.49 -14.84
C CYS A 512 -32.93 14.71 -16.34
N LEU A 513 -33.77 13.90 -16.99
CA LEU A 513 -34.01 13.98 -18.44
C LEU A 513 -34.40 15.40 -18.89
N THR A 514 -35.19 16.12 -18.07
CA THR A 514 -35.56 17.51 -18.35
C THR A 514 -34.37 18.48 -18.27
N ILE A 515 -33.46 18.28 -17.32
CA ILE A 515 -32.21 19.07 -17.26
C ILE A 515 -31.35 18.76 -18.48
N GLN A 516 -31.23 17.49 -18.87
CA GLN A 516 -30.49 17.10 -20.07
C GLN A 516 -31.10 17.69 -21.34
N TRP A 517 -32.43 17.79 -21.42
CA TRP A 517 -33.13 18.44 -22.53
C TRP A 517 -32.75 19.91 -22.61
N HIS A 518 -32.84 20.69 -21.52
CA HIS A 518 -32.40 22.10 -21.51
C HIS A 518 -30.90 22.26 -21.84
N GLU A 519 -30.03 21.36 -21.35
CA GLU A 519 -28.60 21.34 -21.68
C GLU A 519 -28.36 21.07 -23.19
N HIS A 520 -29.17 20.20 -23.82
CA HIS A 520 -29.04 19.86 -25.25
C HIS A 520 -29.64 20.91 -26.18
N THR A 521 -30.82 21.44 -25.85
CA THR A 521 -31.52 22.41 -26.71
C THR A 521 -31.03 23.84 -26.51
N GLY A 522 -30.34 24.12 -25.40
CA GLY A 522 -29.94 25.47 -25.01
C GLY A 522 -31.12 26.34 -24.57
N ALA A 523 -32.34 25.79 -24.49
CA ALA A 523 -33.52 26.53 -24.06
C ALA A 523 -33.40 26.92 -22.57
N PRO A 524 -33.61 28.19 -22.19
CA PRO A 524 -33.60 28.58 -20.79
C PRO A 524 -34.83 28.07 -20.05
N VAL A 525 -34.80 28.08 -18.71
CA VAL A 525 -35.97 27.80 -17.87
C VAL A 525 -36.91 29.03 -17.94
N PRO A 526 -38.11 28.90 -18.51
CA PRO A 526 -38.99 30.04 -18.78
C PRO A 526 -39.57 30.64 -17.48
N PRO A 527 -40.14 31.86 -17.48
CA PRO A 527 -40.76 32.50 -16.31
C PRO A 527 -41.98 31.71 -15.76
N GLU A 528 -42.48 32.11 -14.58
CA GLU A 528 -43.67 31.49 -13.99
C GLU A 528 -44.94 31.81 -14.81
N PRO A 529 -45.91 30.88 -14.89
CA PRO A 529 -47.12 31.07 -15.69
C PRO A 529 -48.00 32.22 -15.16
N THR A 530 -48.17 33.28 -15.95
CA THR A 530 -49.22 34.29 -15.76
C THR A 530 -50.61 33.65 -15.95
N ASP A 531 -51.67 34.31 -15.49
CA ASP A 531 -53.05 33.77 -15.65
C ASP A 531 -53.41 33.53 -17.12
N ARG A 532 -52.95 34.43 -18.00
CA ARG A 532 -53.15 34.34 -19.44
C ARG A 532 -52.40 33.15 -20.06
N LEU A 533 -51.12 32.99 -19.77
CA LEU A 533 -50.34 31.87 -20.29
C LEU A 533 -50.80 30.54 -19.72
N TRP A 534 -51.21 30.52 -18.44
CA TRP A 534 -51.78 29.34 -17.83
C TRP A 534 -53.05 28.88 -18.54
N ALA A 535 -53.94 29.80 -18.95
CA ALA A 535 -55.14 29.42 -19.71
C ALA A 535 -54.81 28.69 -21.02
N ARG A 536 -53.78 29.15 -21.75
CA ARG A 536 -53.28 28.49 -22.97
C ARG A 536 -52.65 27.13 -22.69
N ILE A 537 -51.89 27.03 -21.60
CA ILE A 537 -51.29 25.76 -21.17
C ILE A 537 -52.39 24.77 -20.74
N ASP A 538 -53.42 25.22 -20.02
CA ASP A 538 -54.55 24.37 -19.61
C ASP A 538 -55.32 23.86 -20.84
N GLU A 539 -55.53 24.69 -21.85
CA GLU A 539 -56.12 24.29 -23.14
C GLU A 539 -55.25 23.26 -23.87
N LEU A 540 -53.94 23.48 -23.95
CA LEU A 540 -52.97 22.53 -24.52
C LEU A 540 -53.02 21.18 -23.78
N LEU A 541 -53.04 21.21 -22.43
CA LEU A 541 -53.12 19.99 -21.64
C LEU A 541 -54.44 19.26 -21.89
N ARG A 542 -55.56 19.96 -22.00
CA ARG A 542 -56.89 19.37 -22.26
C ARG A 542 -57.01 18.81 -23.67
N SER A 543 -56.34 19.40 -24.66
CA SER A 543 -56.32 18.86 -26.02
C SER A 543 -55.46 17.59 -26.11
N ARG A 544 -54.38 17.52 -25.33
CA ARG A 544 -53.44 16.39 -25.35
C ARG A 544 -53.87 15.21 -24.48
N TYR A 545 -54.54 15.47 -23.36
CA TYR A 545 -54.78 14.47 -22.33
C TYR A 545 -56.26 14.21 -22.07
N ARG A 546 -56.61 12.93 -21.91
CA ARG A 546 -57.97 12.50 -21.57
C ARG A 546 -58.38 12.95 -20.15
N PRO A 547 -59.68 13.01 -19.82
CA PRO A 547 -60.18 13.50 -18.54
C PRO A 547 -59.58 12.84 -17.28
N HIS A 548 -59.12 11.59 -17.37
CA HIS A 548 -58.47 10.90 -16.25
C HIS A 548 -57.14 11.53 -15.83
N HIS A 549 -56.46 12.26 -16.73
CA HIS A 549 -55.19 12.95 -16.45
C HIS A 549 -55.34 14.05 -15.38
N PHE A 550 -56.56 14.62 -15.29
CA PHE A 550 -56.95 15.70 -14.41
C PHE A 550 -57.67 15.25 -13.13
N ARG A 551 -57.86 13.93 -12.93
CA ARG A 551 -58.51 13.38 -11.72
C ARG A 551 -57.61 13.36 -10.49
N SER A 552 -56.32 13.64 -10.65
CA SER A 552 -55.39 13.75 -9.53
C SER A 552 -55.71 15.00 -8.71
N PRO A 553 -55.63 14.97 -7.36
CA PRO A 553 -55.76 16.15 -6.51
C PRO A 553 -54.54 17.09 -6.60
N LEU A 554 -53.74 16.97 -7.67
CA LEU A 554 -52.54 17.77 -7.88
C LEU A 554 -52.93 18.99 -8.71
N ASP A 555 -52.78 20.17 -8.14
CA ASP A 555 -52.87 21.42 -8.88
C ASP A 555 -51.76 21.47 -9.93
N LEU A 556 -52.13 21.44 -11.22
CA LEU A 556 -51.19 21.40 -12.33
C LEU A 556 -50.43 22.71 -12.49
N ARG A 557 -51.01 23.84 -12.10
CA ARG A 557 -50.34 25.14 -12.16
C ARG A 557 -49.25 25.20 -11.09
N ALA A 558 -49.63 24.87 -9.86
CA ALA A 558 -48.67 24.78 -8.76
C ALA A 558 -47.57 23.74 -9.03
N ALA A 559 -47.92 22.60 -9.64
CA ALA A 559 -46.95 21.59 -10.05
C ALA A 559 -45.98 22.12 -11.11
N LEU A 560 -46.46 22.81 -12.16
CA LEU A 560 -45.61 23.42 -13.18
C LEU A 560 -44.67 24.47 -12.55
N THR A 561 -45.20 25.35 -11.70
CA THR A 561 -44.37 26.32 -10.96
C THR A 561 -43.31 25.60 -10.11
N GLY A 562 -43.67 24.48 -9.45
CA GLY A 562 -42.72 23.65 -8.70
C GLY A 562 -41.64 23.01 -9.58
N MET A 563 -41.99 22.57 -10.79
CA MET A 563 -41.03 22.04 -11.76
C MET A 563 -40.01 23.12 -12.18
N LEU A 564 -40.49 24.32 -12.52
CA LEU A 564 -39.65 25.47 -12.90
C LEU A 564 -38.77 25.91 -11.72
N HIS A 565 -39.36 26.07 -10.54
CA HIS A 565 -38.64 26.42 -9.31
C HIS A 565 -37.50 25.43 -9.05
N ARG A 566 -37.75 24.13 -9.21
CA ARG A 566 -36.71 23.09 -9.09
C ARG A 566 -35.61 23.24 -10.12
N LEU A 567 -35.93 23.56 -11.37
CA LEU A 567 -34.92 23.74 -12.43
C LEU A 567 -34.04 24.98 -12.18
N ARG A 568 -34.59 26.06 -11.59
CA ARG A 568 -33.84 27.29 -11.27
C ARG A 568 -33.01 27.20 -9.99
N THR A 569 -33.56 26.62 -8.93
CA THR A 569 -32.90 26.50 -7.62
C THR A 569 -32.08 25.24 -7.48
N GLY A 570 -32.31 24.30 -8.40
CA GLY A 570 -31.78 22.96 -8.33
C GLY A 570 -32.17 22.25 -7.04
N ILE A 571 -33.26 22.54 -6.32
CA ILE A 571 -33.63 21.79 -5.10
C ILE A 571 -33.85 20.28 -5.38
N LEU A 572 -33.71 19.41 -4.37
CA LEU A 572 -34.03 17.98 -4.53
C LEU A 572 -35.54 17.79 -4.60
N TRP A 573 -35.99 16.75 -5.32
CA TRP A 573 -37.42 16.42 -5.38
C TRP A 573 -38.05 16.26 -4.00
N ARG A 574 -37.39 15.53 -3.09
CA ARG A 574 -37.88 15.32 -1.72
C ARG A 574 -38.01 16.60 -0.87
N ASP A 575 -37.29 17.66 -1.27
CA ASP A 575 -37.23 18.92 -0.56
C ASP A 575 -38.09 19.99 -1.26
N LEU A 576 -38.87 19.59 -2.28
CA LEU A 576 -39.78 20.50 -2.99
C LEU A 576 -40.87 21.00 -2.01
N PRO A 577 -41.06 22.33 -1.87
CA PRO A 577 -42.04 22.88 -0.95
C PRO A 577 -43.46 22.33 -1.16
N GLU A 578 -44.16 22.02 -0.07
CA GLU A 578 -45.50 21.39 -0.11
C GLU A 578 -46.54 22.20 -0.90
N ARG A 579 -46.38 23.52 -1.00
CA ARG A 579 -47.23 24.39 -1.82
C ARG A 579 -47.28 24.01 -3.31
N PHE A 580 -46.28 23.28 -3.80
CA PHE A 580 -46.23 22.79 -5.19
C PHE A 580 -46.85 21.40 -5.36
N GLY A 581 -47.35 20.80 -4.28
CA GLY A 581 -47.93 19.45 -4.24
C GLY A 581 -46.91 18.34 -3.96
N ASP A 582 -47.42 17.11 -3.88
CA ASP A 582 -46.60 15.91 -3.62
C ASP A 582 -45.52 15.73 -4.70
N PHE A 583 -44.26 15.87 -4.28
CA PHE A 583 -43.10 15.82 -5.17
C PHE A 583 -43.03 14.56 -6.04
N ARG A 584 -43.58 13.43 -5.58
CA ARG A 584 -43.59 12.18 -6.37
C ARG A 584 -44.49 12.33 -7.58
N LYS A 585 -45.64 12.98 -7.41
CA LYS A 585 -46.63 13.25 -8.46
C LYS A 585 -46.13 14.34 -9.40
N VAL A 586 -45.54 15.41 -8.87
CA VAL A 586 -44.91 16.48 -9.67
C VAL A 586 -43.79 15.90 -10.56
N ARG A 587 -42.90 15.08 -9.98
CA ARG A 587 -41.82 14.42 -10.73
C ARG A 587 -42.34 13.52 -11.84
N LEU A 588 -43.36 12.70 -11.54
CA LEU A 588 -43.97 11.81 -12.53
C LEU A 588 -44.57 12.63 -13.67
N ARG A 589 -45.27 13.73 -13.34
CA ARG A 589 -45.89 14.63 -14.33
C ARG A 589 -44.86 15.28 -15.24
N GLN A 590 -43.77 15.82 -14.68
CA GLN A 590 -42.69 16.40 -15.48
C GLN A 590 -42.11 15.39 -16.47
N ARG A 591 -41.91 14.14 -16.02
CA ARG A 591 -41.41 13.07 -16.87
C ARG A 591 -42.41 12.71 -17.99
N THR A 592 -43.70 12.67 -17.70
CA THR A 592 -44.74 12.43 -18.71
C THR A 592 -44.78 13.55 -19.74
N TRP A 593 -44.83 14.81 -19.31
CA TRP A 593 -44.87 15.96 -20.22
C TRP A 593 -43.62 16.03 -21.11
N LEU A 594 -42.44 15.71 -20.57
CA LEU A 594 -41.23 15.62 -21.39
C LEU A 594 -41.29 14.47 -22.41
N ALA A 595 -41.74 13.28 -21.98
CA ALA A 595 -41.80 12.11 -22.86
C ALA A 595 -42.82 12.28 -24.00
N ASP A 596 -43.91 13.00 -23.75
CA ASP A 596 -44.98 13.23 -24.74
C ASP A 596 -44.72 14.44 -25.65
N GLY A 597 -43.62 15.20 -25.44
CA GLY A 597 -43.28 16.43 -26.15
C GLY A 597 -43.97 17.69 -25.63
N VAL A 598 -44.94 17.56 -24.73
CA VAL A 598 -45.70 18.68 -24.15
C VAL A 598 -44.82 19.67 -23.38
N TRP A 599 -43.72 19.21 -22.79
CA TRP A 599 -42.78 20.07 -22.08
C TRP A 599 -42.18 21.16 -22.97
N GLU A 600 -41.84 20.82 -24.22
CA GLU A 600 -41.28 21.74 -25.20
C GLU A 600 -42.29 22.83 -25.56
N GLU A 601 -43.52 22.44 -25.87
CA GLU A 601 -44.63 23.37 -26.17
C GLU A 601 -44.94 24.29 -24.97
N ILE A 602 -44.89 23.77 -23.74
CA ILE A 602 -45.06 24.59 -22.52
C ILE A 602 -43.91 25.61 -22.38
N VAL A 603 -42.67 25.20 -22.64
CA VAL A 603 -41.51 26.10 -22.57
C VAL A 603 -41.60 27.20 -23.61
N GLU A 604 -42.05 26.89 -24.83
CA GLU A 604 -42.31 27.88 -25.88
C GLU A 604 -43.39 28.88 -25.48
N ILE A 605 -44.56 28.42 -25.01
CA ILE A 605 -45.65 29.29 -24.56
C ILE A 605 -45.21 30.22 -23.43
N LEU A 606 -44.46 29.69 -22.45
CA LEU A 606 -43.98 30.50 -21.33
C LEU A 606 -42.88 31.47 -21.70
N GLY A 607 -42.11 31.18 -22.75
CA GLY A 607 -41.05 32.05 -23.26
C GLY A 607 -41.55 33.33 -23.95
N GLU A 608 -42.84 33.42 -24.29
CA GLU A 608 -43.41 34.57 -25.01
C GLU A 608 -43.49 35.86 -24.17
N GLU A 609 -43.62 35.78 -22.84
CA GLU A 609 -43.83 36.94 -21.96
C GLU A 609 -42.62 37.28 -21.07
N GLY A 610 -41.44 36.70 -21.29
CA GLY A 610 -40.24 37.10 -20.55
C GLY A 610 -38.99 36.25 -20.79
N GLU A 611 -37.85 36.81 -20.39
CA GLU A 611 -36.55 36.12 -20.46
C GLU A 611 -36.47 34.97 -19.46
N GLY A 612 -36.07 33.80 -19.94
CA GLY A 612 -35.83 32.64 -19.09
C GLY A 612 -34.48 32.72 -18.36
N THR A 613 -34.34 31.95 -17.29
CA THR A 613 -33.08 31.81 -16.53
C THR A 613 -32.35 30.53 -16.93
N PRO A 614 -31.01 30.46 -16.90
CA PRO A 614 -30.28 29.22 -17.11
C PRO A 614 -30.74 28.10 -16.17
N VAL A 615 -30.79 26.85 -16.67
CA VAL A 615 -31.04 25.69 -15.82
C VAL A 615 -29.89 25.52 -14.84
N LEU A 616 -30.19 25.35 -13.54
CA LEU A 616 -29.15 25.14 -12.53
C LEU A 616 -28.58 23.73 -12.65
N SER A 617 -27.44 23.63 -13.33
CA SER A 617 -26.63 22.41 -13.35
C SER A 617 -25.73 22.40 -12.11
N HIS A 618 -25.77 21.34 -11.32
CA HIS A 618 -24.86 21.17 -10.18
C HIS A 618 -23.46 20.89 -10.71
N GLY A 619 -22.46 21.59 -10.20
CA GLY A 619 -21.06 21.33 -10.53
C GLY A 619 -20.70 19.85 -10.35
N THR A 620 -19.86 19.31 -11.24
CA THR A 620 -19.40 17.91 -11.20
C THR A 620 -18.47 17.61 -10.00
N ALA A 621 -17.94 18.66 -9.37
CA ALA A 621 -17.14 18.68 -8.15
C ALA A 621 -17.46 19.96 -7.34
N PRO A 622 -17.26 19.95 -6.00
CA PRO A 622 -17.36 21.16 -5.19
C PRO A 622 -16.26 22.16 -5.57
N GLU A 623 -16.41 23.41 -5.13
CA GLU A 623 -15.29 24.33 -5.10
C GLU A 623 -14.18 23.78 -4.18
N LEU A 624 -12.94 23.80 -4.66
CA LEU A 624 -11.77 23.26 -3.99
C LEU A 624 -10.72 24.36 -3.83
N SER A 625 -10.21 24.54 -2.61
CA SER A 625 -8.95 25.25 -2.38
C SER A 625 -7.81 24.25 -2.44
N ILE A 626 -6.95 24.39 -3.45
CA ILE A 626 -5.76 23.56 -3.61
C ILE A 626 -4.55 24.40 -3.22
N ARG A 627 -3.81 23.95 -2.22
CA ARG A 627 -2.60 24.59 -1.71
C ARG A 627 -1.42 23.65 -1.92
N SER A 628 -0.28 24.20 -2.33
CA SER A 628 1.01 23.51 -2.34
C SER A 628 1.96 24.19 -1.34
N GLY A 629 2.88 23.42 -0.78
CA GLY A 629 3.94 23.97 0.08
C GLY A 629 5.22 24.25 -0.74
N PRO A 630 6.13 25.12 -0.27
CA PRO A 630 7.43 25.27 -0.91
C PRO A 630 8.19 23.93 -0.85
N VAL A 631 8.67 23.48 -2.01
CA VAL A 631 9.67 22.41 -2.09
C VAL A 631 10.97 23.02 -1.60
N THR A 632 11.30 22.86 -0.32
CA THR A 632 12.59 23.27 0.22
C THR A 632 13.24 22.09 0.90
N ASP A 633 14.50 21.87 0.53
CA ASP A 633 15.43 21.02 1.27
C ASP A 633 15.40 21.37 2.75
N ALA A 634 15.56 20.34 3.55
CA ALA A 634 15.61 20.44 5.01
C ALA A 634 16.57 21.54 5.48
N GLN A 635 16.05 22.54 6.21
CA GLN A 635 16.75 23.14 7.34
C GLN A 635 15.76 23.51 8.46
N PRO A 636 16.14 23.35 9.74
CA PRO A 636 15.25 23.45 10.88
C PRO A 636 14.94 24.91 11.25
N ALA A 637 13.91 25.05 12.09
CA ALA A 637 13.38 26.28 12.64
C ALA A 637 14.44 27.35 13.02
N VAL A 638 14.26 28.56 12.51
CA VAL A 638 14.82 29.77 13.12
C VAL A 638 13.66 30.72 13.41
N SER A 639 13.31 30.78 14.69
CA SER A 639 12.52 31.84 15.29
C SER A 639 13.24 33.19 15.13
N PHE A 640 12.59 34.17 14.52
CA PHE A 640 12.91 35.57 14.76
C PHE A 640 11.67 36.27 15.33
N GLY A 641 11.79 36.65 16.61
CA GLY A 641 10.89 37.58 17.26
C GLY A 641 11.30 39.03 17.04
N ALA A 642 10.38 39.92 17.44
CA ALA A 642 10.44 41.39 17.46
C ALA A 642 10.21 42.08 16.09
N ARG A 643 9.41 43.13 15.93
CA ARG A 643 8.83 44.09 16.89
C ARG A 643 7.64 44.84 16.25
N VAL A 644 6.73 45.27 17.12
CA VAL A 644 5.64 46.26 16.97
C VAL A 644 5.94 47.43 16.02
N VAL A 645 5.02 47.76 15.10
CA VAL A 645 4.59 49.14 14.78
C VAL A 645 3.13 49.11 14.25
N ASN A 646 2.22 49.78 14.96
CA ASN A 646 0.90 50.21 14.47
C ASN A 646 1.10 51.47 13.60
N PRO A 647 0.31 51.68 12.52
CA PRO A 647 -0.53 52.88 12.53
C PRO A 647 -1.89 52.67 11.83
N VAL A 648 -3.00 53.03 12.51
CA VAL A 648 -3.78 54.29 12.35
C VAL A 648 -5.03 54.07 11.49
N ARG A 649 -6.19 54.18 12.18
CA ARG A 649 -7.49 54.54 11.61
C ARG A 649 -7.41 55.93 11.02
N ILE A 650 -8.00 56.15 9.85
CA ILE A 650 -8.55 57.46 9.48
C ILE A 650 -9.95 57.24 8.90
N SER A 651 -10.91 57.86 9.58
CA SER A 651 -12.32 58.18 9.27
C SER A 651 -13.25 57.07 8.79
#